data_AF-A0A194VKU5-F1
#
_entry.id   AF-A0A194VKU5-F1
#
_cell.length_a   1.000
_cell.length_b   1.000
_cell.length_c   1.000
_cell.angle_alpha   90.00
_cell.angle_beta   90.00
_cell.angle_gamma   90.00
#
_symmetry.space_group_name_H-M   'P 1'
#
loop_
_entity.id
_entity.type
_entity.pdbx_description
1 polymer ?
#
loop_
_entity_poly.entity_id
_entity_poly.type
_entity_poly.pdbx_seq_one_letter_code
_entity_poly.pdbx_strand_id
1 'polypeptide(L)'
;MRLFAVAAAAAVASATPSNNWNQTADIVNGTIRIYGDDAYPVQYRRTMLNNAPRARYPGFKQETLILKNGTIRREGAKVLPCDIQFERDQPMTLRDGTVIYTDIFRPVGSGANNTVPAIVAHSPYGKEVGGQWLDDVPERSGVPLSLVSELQKFEGPDPAHWVCQGYAILNPDARGAYSSEGNITFWGRQLAEDGYDFIEWVADQAWSSGKVGMSGNSWLSVSQWFIAAENPPHLTAIAPWEGLTDVYRDSTNRGGFPAPAFQEEIMTTFAGENYLEDNARKIYSEPFINIYWEDKIARVENITVPAYVVASYTNAVHTRGTFQAFRDINSTEKWLRVHNTSEWPDYYDPAHVAELTAFYDHYLKGEDNGWTETPRVRISVLDPGHSDELNRVVPDWPVPGLTAKSLYLSSDGLSDTLPLNESSLSYEVTDNSTTSSVSFSFSVDELTEIIGYMKVKLWVEAVGSDDMDLDIAIQKTDADGNVYESASSAESSSTISASGKIRVSMRALDEAKSTAFEPYQSFTGEDPLVQGEVYPVEVALWPMALRVHPNEHILLTVSVDIPVSADIDSGFGTAQVPIPASGGTFLPGTNATIELGGCTDCNPPYVNAQRVESPVSRNNGTHIFHFGGKYDSHVLLPLNVTGSSQ
;
A
#
# COMPACT_ATOMS: atom_id res chain seq x y z
N MET A 1 21.35 -56.77 -9.77
CA MET A 1 21.17 -55.78 -10.85
C MET A 1 20.14 -54.77 -10.35
N ARG A 2 20.61 -53.57 -9.99
CA ARG A 2 19.88 -52.36 -9.55
C ARG A 2 18.74 -52.54 -8.52
N LEU A 3 19.08 -52.35 -7.24
CA LEU A 3 18.15 -51.90 -6.18
C LEU A 3 18.42 -50.41 -5.90
N PHE A 4 17.35 -49.63 -5.86
CA PHE A 4 17.34 -48.22 -5.46
C PHE A 4 17.61 -48.10 -3.95
N ALA A 5 18.60 -47.27 -3.59
CA ALA A 5 18.84 -46.85 -2.22
C ALA A 5 18.08 -45.54 -1.98
N VAL A 6 17.16 -45.58 -1.01
CA VAL A 6 16.49 -44.42 -0.42
C VAL A 6 17.51 -43.76 0.51
N ALA A 7 17.93 -42.53 0.19
CA ALA A 7 18.67 -41.69 1.12
C ALA A 7 17.66 -40.90 1.95
N ALA A 8 17.69 -41.12 3.26
CA ALA A 8 16.87 -40.43 4.24
C ALA A 8 17.28 -38.95 4.32
N ALA A 9 16.35 -38.05 4.00
CA ALA A 9 16.45 -36.65 4.39
C ALA A 9 16.31 -36.58 5.92
N ALA A 10 17.37 -36.13 6.59
CA ALA A 10 17.29 -35.79 8.00
C ALA A 10 16.43 -34.53 8.12
N ALA A 11 15.28 -34.65 8.79
CA ALA A 11 14.47 -33.51 9.18
C ALA A 11 15.28 -32.67 10.17
N VAL A 12 15.85 -31.55 9.69
CA VAL A 12 16.27 -30.45 10.55
C VAL A 12 14.97 -29.80 11.03
N ALA A 13 14.80 -29.69 12.34
CA ALA A 13 13.65 -29.07 12.95
C ALA A 13 13.67 -27.57 12.62
N SER A 14 12.96 -27.18 11.56
CA SER A 14 12.54 -25.80 11.38
C SER A 14 11.69 -25.44 12.61
N ALA A 15 12.02 -24.36 13.30
CA ALA A 15 11.17 -23.77 14.31
C ALA A 15 9.92 -23.19 13.62
N THR A 16 9.02 -24.07 13.20
CA THR A 16 7.62 -23.72 12.89
C THR A 16 7.00 -23.27 14.22
N PRO A 17 6.41 -22.07 14.31
CA PRO A 17 5.63 -21.67 15.46
C PRO A 17 4.61 -22.76 15.78
N SER A 18 4.35 -23.02 17.06
CA SER A 18 3.45 -24.11 17.46
C SER A 18 2.09 -23.93 16.79
N ASN A 19 1.68 -24.93 15.97
CA ASN A 19 0.40 -24.99 15.27
C ASN A 19 -0.81 -25.18 16.22
N ASN A 20 -0.91 -24.39 17.29
CA ASN A 20 -2.06 -24.35 18.19
C ASN A 20 -3.08 -23.29 17.74
N TRP A 21 -3.35 -23.19 16.44
CA TRP A 21 -4.44 -22.37 15.89
C TRP A 21 -5.80 -23.06 16.10
N ASN A 22 -6.13 -23.35 17.36
CA ASN A 22 -7.34 -24.07 17.71
C ASN A 22 -8.59 -23.31 17.24
N GLN A 23 -9.57 -24.05 16.71
CA GLN A 23 -10.92 -23.54 16.50
C GLN A 23 -11.46 -23.00 17.82
N THR A 24 -11.94 -21.76 17.80
CA THR A 24 -12.67 -21.13 18.90
C THR A 24 -14.04 -20.68 18.40
N ALA A 25 -14.86 -20.06 19.25
CA ALA A 25 -16.09 -19.43 18.78
C ALA A 25 -15.80 -18.27 17.80
N ASP A 26 -14.62 -17.65 17.92
CA ASP A 26 -14.23 -16.47 17.19
C ASP A 26 -13.39 -16.81 15.93
N ILE A 27 -12.68 -17.94 15.90
CA ILE A 27 -11.94 -18.42 14.72
C ILE A 27 -12.55 -19.71 14.18
N VAL A 28 -13.04 -19.66 12.93
CA VAL A 28 -13.77 -20.75 12.27
C VAL A 28 -13.15 -21.08 10.90
N ASN A 29 -13.39 -22.29 10.41
CA ASN A 29 -13.02 -22.67 9.04
C ASN A 29 -14.16 -22.34 8.08
N GLY A 30 -13.81 -21.90 6.87
CA GLY A 30 -14.75 -21.67 5.79
C GLY A 30 -14.06 -21.80 4.43
N THR A 31 -14.71 -21.25 3.40
CA THR A 31 -14.19 -21.26 2.03
C THR A 31 -14.37 -19.89 1.38
N ILE A 32 -13.44 -19.51 0.52
CA ILE A 32 -13.57 -18.36 -0.40
C ILE A 32 -13.59 -18.83 -1.85
N ARG A 33 -14.08 -17.95 -2.72
CA ARG A 33 -13.96 -18.13 -4.16
C ARG A 33 -12.66 -17.51 -4.66
N ILE A 34 -11.87 -18.29 -5.38
CA ILE A 34 -10.65 -17.86 -6.05
C ILE A 34 -10.73 -18.17 -7.55
N TYR A 35 -9.80 -17.66 -8.35
CA TYR A 35 -9.75 -18.02 -9.77
C TYR A 35 -9.43 -19.52 -9.94
N GLY A 36 -10.30 -20.25 -10.63
CA GLY A 36 -10.15 -21.69 -10.88
C GLY A 36 -10.69 -22.62 -9.80
N ASP A 37 -11.07 -22.11 -8.62
CA ASP A 37 -11.68 -22.88 -7.53
C ASP A 37 -12.71 -22.02 -6.76
N ASP A 38 -13.96 -22.46 -6.70
CA ASP A 38 -15.04 -21.73 -6.00
C ASP A 38 -15.14 -22.07 -4.50
N ALA A 39 -14.27 -22.95 -3.97
CA ALA A 39 -14.37 -23.41 -2.57
C ALA A 39 -12.99 -23.60 -1.89
N TYR A 40 -12.08 -22.63 -2.04
CA TYR A 40 -10.75 -22.71 -1.43
C TYR A 40 -10.81 -22.56 0.09
N PRO A 41 -10.21 -23.47 0.89
CA PRO A 41 -10.31 -23.45 2.34
C PRO A 41 -9.51 -22.30 3.00
N VAL A 42 -10.18 -21.55 3.87
CA VAL A 42 -9.57 -20.47 4.66
C VAL A 42 -10.05 -20.51 6.12
N GLN A 43 -9.25 -19.89 6.98
CA GLN A 43 -9.70 -19.50 8.30
C GLN A 43 -10.40 -18.15 8.22
N TYR A 44 -11.41 -17.99 9.07
CA TYR A 44 -12.16 -16.78 9.31
C TYR A 44 -12.03 -16.42 10.79
N ARG A 45 -11.90 -15.14 11.08
CA ARG A 45 -11.93 -14.60 12.44
C ARG A 45 -13.12 -13.67 12.63
N ARG A 46 -13.58 -13.50 13.86
CA ARG A 46 -14.72 -12.65 14.21
C ARG A 46 -14.38 -11.19 13.94
N THR A 47 -15.26 -10.50 13.20
CA THR A 47 -15.18 -9.05 13.00
C THR A 47 -15.37 -8.29 14.31
N MET A 48 -14.94 -7.03 14.34
CA MET A 48 -15.43 -6.11 15.36
C MET A 48 -16.96 -5.97 15.19
N LEU A 49 -17.72 -6.27 16.23
CA LEU A 49 -19.18 -6.13 16.17
C LEU A 49 -19.59 -4.67 15.97
N ASN A 50 -20.70 -4.46 15.25
CA ASN A 50 -21.20 -3.10 14.95
C ASN A 50 -21.56 -2.27 16.17
N ASN A 51 -21.84 -2.91 17.31
CA ASN A 51 -22.11 -2.24 18.58
C ASN A 51 -20.85 -1.85 19.35
N ALA A 52 -19.66 -2.20 18.87
CA ALA A 52 -18.40 -1.77 19.48
C ALA A 52 -18.24 -0.25 19.29
N PRO A 53 -17.78 0.50 20.32
CA PRO A 53 -17.60 1.94 20.20
C PRO A 53 -16.74 2.37 19.01
N ARG A 54 -15.67 1.62 18.70
CA ARG A 54 -14.77 1.89 17.55
C ARG A 54 -15.45 1.68 16.20
N ALA A 55 -16.47 0.82 16.09
CA ALA A 55 -17.17 0.61 14.82
C ALA A 55 -17.89 1.88 14.31
N ARG A 56 -18.22 2.82 15.22
CA ARG A 56 -18.91 4.09 14.93
C ARG A 56 -20.18 3.93 14.10
N TYR A 57 -20.82 2.77 14.20
CA TYR A 57 -21.97 2.46 13.38
C TYR A 57 -23.20 3.31 13.80
N PRO A 58 -23.75 4.15 12.91
CA PRO A 58 -24.90 4.99 13.24
C PRO A 58 -26.24 4.22 13.27
N GLY A 59 -26.21 2.88 13.19
CA GLY A 59 -27.38 2.00 13.14
C GLY A 59 -27.94 1.80 11.72
N PHE A 60 -28.70 0.74 11.50
CA PHE A 60 -29.34 0.51 10.19
C PHE A 60 -30.57 1.41 10.06
N LYS A 61 -30.65 2.19 8.98
CA LYS A 61 -31.79 3.06 8.72
C LYS A 61 -31.92 3.40 7.24
N GLN A 62 -32.77 2.65 6.54
CA GLN A 62 -33.15 2.98 5.17
C GLN A 62 -34.03 4.24 5.15
N GLU A 63 -33.50 5.33 4.60
CA GLU A 63 -34.22 6.60 4.47
C GLU A 63 -33.73 7.43 3.28
N THR A 64 -34.55 8.38 2.86
CA THR A 64 -34.18 9.40 1.87
C THR A 64 -34.33 10.78 2.49
N LEU A 65 -33.26 11.57 2.44
CA LEU A 65 -33.18 12.91 3.02
C LEU A 65 -32.67 13.91 1.97
N ILE A 66 -32.98 15.19 2.18
CA ILE A 66 -32.28 16.28 1.49
C ILE A 66 -31.40 16.97 2.52
N LEU A 67 -30.08 16.85 2.35
CA LEU A 67 -29.10 17.62 3.11
C LEU A 67 -29.03 19.01 2.48
N LYS A 68 -29.28 20.06 3.26
CA LYS A 68 -29.41 21.42 2.74
C LYS A 68 -28.07 22.11 2.56
N ASN A 69 -27.96 22.94 1.52
CA ASN A 69 -26.88 23.90 1.35
C ASN A 69 -26.69 24.71 2.65
N GLY A 70 -25.45 24.91 3.07
CA GLY A 70 -25.10 25.58 4.33
C GLY A 70 -25.07 24.66 5.55
N THR A 71 -25.45 23.38 5.42
CA THR A 71 -25.34 22.41 6.51
C THR A 71 -23.87 22.14 6.83
N ILE A 72 -23.58 21.99 8.12
CA ILE A 72 -22.28 21.60 8.65
C ILE A 72 -22.51 20.34 9.50
N ARG A 73 -21.90 19.21 9.15
CA ARG A 73 -22.04 17.95 9.91
C ARG A 73 -21.25 17.99 11.23
N ARG A 74 -20.09 18.64 11.22
CA ARG A 74 -19.22 18.85 12.38
C ARG A 74 -18.60 20.24 12.33
N GLU A 75 -18.55 20.93 13.47
CA GLU A 75 -17.93 22.25 13.56
C GLU A 75 -16.49 22.22 13.00
N GLY A 76 -16.18 23.16 12.10
CA GLY A 76 -14.90 23.22 11.39
C GLY A 76 -14.81 22.40 10.09
N ALA A 77 -15.75 21.47 9.85
CA ALA A 77 -15.83 20.70 8.61
C ALA A 77 -16.31 21.56 7.43
N LYS A 78 -16.12 21.03 6.22
CA LYS A 78 -16.58 21.66 4.99
C LYS A 78 -18.10 21.86 5.01
N VAL A 79 -18.51 23.10 4.76
CA VAL A 79 -19.92 23.47 4.60
C VAL A 79 -20.44 22.86 3.29
N LEU A 80 -21.64 22.27 3.31
CA LEU A 80 -22.25 21.75 2.07
C LEU A 80 -22.50 22.91 1.08
N PRO A 81 -21.90 22.91 -0.12
CA PRO A 81 -22.05 24.02 -1.07
C PRO A 81 -23.34 23.96 -1.90
N CYS A 82 -24.06 22.82 -1.88
CA CYS A 82 -25.33 22.64 -2.56
C CYS A 82 -26.26 21.71 -1.76
N ASP A 83 -27.53 21.64 -2.16
CA ASP A 83 -28.48 20.63 -1.65
C ASP A 83 -28.10 19.24 -2.20
N ILE A 84 -28.06 18.22 -1.34
CA ILE A 84 -27.72 16.84 -1.69
C ILE A 84 -28.90 15.94 -1.35
N GLN A 85 -29.35 15.13 -2.31
CA GLN A 85 -30.24 14.02 -2.02
C GLN A 85 -29.41 12.86 -1.48
N PHE A 86 -29.70 12.43 -0.26
CA PHE A 86 -29.02 11.34 0.43
C PHE A 86 -30.00 10.17 0.61
N GLU A 87 -29.68 9.02 0.02
CA GLU A 87 -30.41 7.77 0.20
C GLU A 87 -29.53 6.81 0.99
N ARG A 88 -29.89 6.57 2.24
CA ARG A 88 -29.13 5.77 3.19
C ARG A 88 -29.55 4.31 3.13
N ASP A 89 -28.59 3.40 3.33
CA ASP A 89 -28.80 1.95 3.48
C ASP A 89 -29.66 1.34 2.36
N GLN A 90 -29.38 1.71 1.11
CA GLN A 90 -30.05 1.14 -0.05
C GLN A 90 -29.54 -0.29 -0.30
N PRO A 91 -30.43 -1.29 -0.40
CA PRO A 91 -30.04 -2.68 -0.62
C PRO A 91 -29.70 -2.93 -2.10
N MET A 92 -28.68 -3.76 -2.30
CA MET A 92 -28.31 -4.33 -3.60
C MET A 92 -28.04 -5.82 -3.41
N THR A 93 -28.61 -6.65 -4.28
CA THR A 93 -28.45 -8.12 -4.23
C THR A 93 -27.39 -8.55 -5.25
N LEU A 94 -26.34 -9.19 -4.75
CA LEU A 94 -25.25 -9.76 -5.54
C LEU A 94 -25.70 -11.03 -6.28
N ARG A 95 -24.91 -11.48 -7.27
CA ARG A 95 -25.22 -12.66 -8.10
C ARG A 95 -25.49 -13.95 -7.33
N ASP A 96 -24.96 -14.08 -6.12
CA ASP A 96 -25.11 -15.23 -5.24
C ASP A 96 -26.29 -15.10 -4.26
N GLY A 97 -27.05 -14.00 -4.33
CA GLY A 97 -28.18 -13.70 -3.45
C GLY A 97 -27.82 -12.92 -2.18
N THR A 98 -26.53 -12.65 -1.92
CA THR A 98 -26.08 -11.85 -0.77
C THR A 98 -26.55 -10.41 -0.93
N VAL A 99 -27.14 -9.84 0.12
CA VAL A 99 -27.54 -8.43 0.13
C VAL A 99 -26.43 -7.58 0.75
N ILE A 100 -25.95 -6.60 -0.01
CA ILE A 100 -25.08 -5.52 0.49
C ILE A 100 -25.84 -4.20 0.52
N TYR A 101 -25.37 -3.27 1.35
CA TYR A 101 -26.02 -1.97 1.53
C TYR A 101 -25.10 -0.83 1.10
N THR A 102 -25.68 0.22 0.52
CA THR A 102 -24.94 1.40 0.06
C THR A 102 -25.64 2.70 0.40
N ASP A 103 -24.84 3.74 0.61
CA ASP A 103 -25.27 5.11 0.76
C ASP A 103 -25.07 5.83 -0.57
N ILE A 104 -26.11 6.51 -1.05
CA ILE A 104 -26.13 7.21 -2.33
C ILE A 104 -26.31 8.69 -2.07
N PHE A 105 -25.33 9.49 -2.49
CA PHE A 105 -25.39 10.95 -2.48
C PHE A 105 -25.49 11.44 -3.92
N ARG A 106 -26.51 12.22 -4.27
CA ARG A 106 -26.70 12.69 -5.65
C ARG A 106 -27.40 14.04 -5.75
N PRO A 107 -27.35 14.73 -6.91
CA PRO A 107 -27.97 16.03 -7.07
C PRO A 107 -29.49 15.93 -6.89
N VAL A 108 -30.08 16.88 -6.17
CA VAL A 108 -31.55 16.94 -6.02
C VAL A 108 -32.21 17.08 -7.39
N GLY A 109 -33.24 16.26 -7.65
CA GLY A 109 -33.96 16.27 -8.93
C GLY A 109 -33.29 15.45 -10.04
N SER A 110 -32.19 14.73 -9.76
CA SER A 110 -31.70 13.68 -10.66
C SER A 110 -32.69 12.50 -10.72
N GLY A 111 -32.81 11.86 -11.88
CA GLY A 111 -33.80 10.82 -12.17
C GLY A 111 -33.85 10.50 -13.68
N ALA A 112 -34.86 9.76 -14.13
CA ALA A 112 -34.91 9.24 -15.50
C ALA A 112 -34.83 10.29 -16.62
N ASN A 113 -35.21 11.54 -16.34
CA ASN A 113 -35.16 12.65 -17.29
C ASN A 113 -33.98 13.62 -17.05
N ASN A 114 -33.16 13.35 -16.04
CA ASN A 114 -32.03 14.17 -15.62
C ASN A 114 -30.99 13.26 -14.94
N THR A 115 -30.35 12.42 -15.76
CA THR A 115 -29.40 11.41 -15.31
C THR A 115 -28.03 12.02 -15.01
N VAL A 116 -27.28 11.43 -14.08
CA VAL A 116 -25.94 11.87 -13.68
C VAL A 116 -24.96 10.69 -13.69
N PRO A 117 -23.67 10.90 -14.00
CA PRO A 117 -22.65 9.88 -13.80
C PRO A 117 -22.44 9.57 -12.32
N ALA A 118 -21.87 8.40 -12.04
CA ALA A 118 -21.61 7.93 -10.68
C ALA A 118 -20.12 7.70 -10.42
N ILE A 119 -19.68 7.91 -9.18
CA ILE A 119 -18.36 7.52 -8.68
C ILE A 119 -18.56 6.61 -7.47
N VAL A 120 -17.92 5.43 -7.51
CA VAL A 120 -18.02 4.40 -6.48
C VAL A 120 -16.75 4.33 -5.63
N ALA A 121 -16.93 4.25 -4.32
CA ALA A 121 -15.87 4.04 -3.34
C ALA A 121 -16.05 2.70 -2.61
N HIS A 122 -15.54 1.61 -3.20
CA HIS A 122 -15.79 0.24 -2.74
C HIS A 122 -14.76 -0.25 -1.70
N SER A 123 -15.14 -0.36 -0.43
CA SER A 123 -14.29 -0.92 0.64
C SER A 123 -15.12 -1.39 1.85
N PRO A 124 -14.53 -2.18 2.77
CA PRO A 124 -15.18 -2.59 4.03
C PRO A 124 -15.11 -1.54 5.16
N TYR A 125 -14.65 -0.30 4.88
CA TYR A 125 -14.37 0.71 5.92
C TYR A 125 -15.60 1.37 6.58
N GLY A 126 -16.83 1.06 6.13
CA GLY A 126 -18.04 1.80 6.52
C GLY A 126 -18.47 2.83 5.47
N LYS A 127 -19.76 3.16 5.38
CA LYS A 127 -20.29 4.07 4.34
C LYS A 127 -20.15 5.56 4.66
N GLU A 128 -20.16 5.90 5.94
CA GLU A 128 -19.90 7.24 6.47
C GLU A 128 -18.61 7.18 7.33
N VAL A 129 -18.73 7.47 8.62
CA VAL A 129 -17.66 7.24 9.61
C VAL A 129 -17.63 5.74 9.96
N GLY A 130 -16.42 5.17 10.05
CA GLY A 130 -16.25 3.76 10.40
C GLY A 130 -15.10 3.49 11.36
N GLY A 131 -14.62 2.24 11.37
CA GLY A 131 -13.53 1.78 12.24
C GLY A 131 -12.18 2.44 11.99
N GLN A 132 -12.07 3.16 10.86
CA GLN A 132 -10.97 4.05 10.50
C GLN A 132 -11.51 5.43 10.15
N TRP A 133 -10.79 6.47 10.54
CA TRP A 133 -11.11 7.85 10.20
C TRP A 133 -9.85 8.72 10.19
N LEU A 134 -9.90 9.88 9.53
CA LEU A 134 -8.75 10.78 9.49
C LEU A 134 -8.37 11.28 10.89
N ASP A 135 -9.32 11.50 11.80
CA ASP A 135 -9.01 11.90 13.18
C ASP A 135 -8.29 10.83 14.00
N ASP A 136 -8.29 9.59 13.52
CA ASP A 136 -7.58 8.51 14.18
C ASP A 136 -6.09 8.56 13.90
N VAL A 137 -5.64 9.31 12.89
CA VAL A 137 -4.22 9.41 12.53
C VAL A 137 -3.66 10.71 13.11
N PRO A 138 -2.43 10.72 13.67
CA PRO A 138 -1.79 11.93 14.16
C PRO A 138 -1.90 13.11 13.17
N GLU A 139 -2.32 14.27 13.69
CA GLU A 139 -2.52 15.50 12.90
C GLU A 139 -3.48 15.36 11.69
N ARG A 140 -4.36 14.35 11.69
CA ARG A 140 -5.19 13.97 10.54
C ARG A 140 -4.38 13.70 9.27
N SER A 141 -3.15 13.22 9.44
CA SER A 141 -2.16 13.08 8.37
C SER A 141 -1.89 14.39 7.61
N GLY A 142 -2.17 15.56 8.20
CA GLY A 142 -2.09 16.85 7.54
C GLY A 142 -3.33 17.25 6.73
N VAL A 143 -4.42 16.46 6.72
CA VAL A 143 -5.68 16.80 6.05
C VAL A 143 -6.50 17.76 6.92
N PRO A 144 -6.66 19.04 6.53
CA PRO A 144 -7.48 19.98 7.28
C PRO A 144 -8.94 19.55 7.29
N LEU A 145 -9.58 19.60 8.47
CA LEU A 145 -11.00 19.27 8.61
C LEU A 145 -11.89 20.11 7.67
N SER A 146 -11.51 21.35 7.35
CA SER A 146 -12.24 22.22 6.42
C SER A 146 -12.27 21.74 4.96
N LEU A 147 -11.45 20.76 4.59
CA LEU A 147 -11.44 20.18 3.24
C LEU A 147 -12.44 19.05 3.05
N VAL A 148 -12.96 18.47 4.14
CA VAL A 148 -13.88 17.32 4.11
C VAL A 148 -15.19 17.60 4.85
N SER A 149 -16.30 17.07 4.35
CA SER A 149 -17.65 17.35 4.87
C SER A 149 -18.13 16.40 5.97
N GLU A 150 -17.37 15.34 6.24
CA GLU A 150 -17.77 14.19 7.08
C GLU A 150 -18.93 13.37 6.48
N LEU A 151 -19.13 13.46 5.16
CA LEU A 151 -19.99 12.56 4.38
C LEU A 151 -19.18 11.50 3.61
N GLN A 152 -17.88 11.73 3.43
CA GLN A 152 -16.99 10.79 2.77
C GLN A 152 -16.88 9.50 3.57
N LYS A 153 -16.71 8.38 2.88
CA LYS A 153 -16.10 7.19 3.45
C LYS A 153 -14.62 7.50 3.72
N PHE A 154 -13.98 6.83 4.67
CA PHE A 154 -12.52 6.93 4.85
C PHE A 154 -11.81 6.68 3.52
N GLU A 155 -10.85 7.55 3.14
CA GLU A 155 -10.16 7.55 1.83
C GLU A 155 -11.01 7.82 0.57
N GLY A 156 -12.30 8.07 0.75
CA GLY A 156 -13.26 8.18 -0.35
C GLY A 156 -13.47 9.61 -0.85
N PRO A 157 -14.06 9.76 -2.06
CA PRO A 157 -14.47 11.06 -2.59
C PRO A 157 -15.49 11.74 -1.66
N ASP A 158 -15.33 13.04 -1.40
CA ASP A 158 -16.26 13.81 -0.58
C ASP A 158 -17.54 14.19 -1.35
N PRO A 159 -18.72 13.68 -0.94
CA PRO A 159 -20.00 14.03 -1.57
C PRO A 159 -20.26 15.54 -1.65
N ALA A 160 -19.77 16.34 -0.70
CA ALA A 160 -19.97 17.79 -0.72
C ALA A 160 -19.29 18.48 -1.90
N HIS A 161 -18.21 17.92 -2.44
CA HIS A 161 -17.60 18.40 -3.68
C HIS A 161 -18.33 17.83 -4.89
N TRP A 162 -18.33 16.50 -5.00
CA TRP A 162 -18.70 15.80 -6.23
C TRP A 162 -20.16 15.91 -6.60
N VAL A 163 -21.07 15.91 -5.62
CA VAL A 163 -22.50 16.09 -5.90
C VAL A 163 -22.77 17.47 -6.49
N CYS A 164 -22.07 18.49 -5.99
CA CYS A 164 -22.21 19.84 -6.51
C CYS A 164 -21.56 20.03 -7.89
N GLN A 165 -20.68 19.11 -8.30
CA GLN A 165 -20.19 18.99 -9.68
C GLN A 165 -21.12 18.15 -10.57
N GLY A 166 -22.26 17.67 -10.07
CA GLY A 166 -23.23 16.91 -10.86
C GLY A 166 -22.96 15.41 -10.95
N TYR A 167 -22.26 14.83 -9.97
CA TYR A 167 -22.06 13.38 -9.83
C TYR A 167 -22.94 12.76 -8.75
N ALA A 168 -23.26 11.48 -8.88
CA ALA A 168 -23.64 10.65 -7.74
C ALA A 168 -22.38 10.05 -7.09
N ILE A 169 -22.30 10.03 -5.77
CA ILE A 169 -21.29 9.31 -4.99
C ILE A 169 -21.95 8.12 -4.30
N LEU A 170 -21.33 6.96 -4.42
CA LEU A 170 -21.79 5.74 -3.76
C LEU A 170 -20.73 5.17 -2.84
N ASN A 171 -21.11 4.99 -1.58
CA ASN A 171 -20.29 4.40 -0.54
C ASN A 171 -20.94 3.06 -0.14
N PRO A 172 -20.66 1.94 -0.82
CA PRO A 172 -21.13 0.62 -0.36
C PRO A 172 -20.38 0.17 0.90
N ASP A 173 -21.09 -0.49 1.82
CA ASP A 173 -20.48 -1.44 2.72
C ASP A 173 -20.29 -2.73 1.94
N ALA A 174 -19.03 -3.11 1.68
CA ALA A 174 -18.72 -4.36 1.00
C ALA A 174 -19.31 -5.58 1.73
N ARG A 175 -19.31 -6.75 1.08
CA ARG A 175 -19.77 -8.01 1.67
C ARG A 175 -19.23 -8.20 3.10
N GLY A 176 -20.12 -8.54 4.03
CA GLY A 176 -19.82 -8.79 5.44
C GLY A 176 -19.49 -7.54 6.27
N ALA A 177 -19.32 -6.37 5.66
CA ALA A 177 -19.07 -5.14 6.37
C ALA A 177 -20.37 -4.56 6.94
N TYR A 178 -20.33 -4.15 8.19
CA TYR A 178 -21.45 -3.56 8.91
C TYR A 178 -22.73 -4.40 8.82
N SER A 179 -23.78 -3.90 8.15
CA SER A 179 -25.05 -4.61 7.99
C SER A 179 -25.15 -5.40 6.68
N SER A 180 -24.14 -5.33 5.81
CA SER A 180 -24.07 -6.17 4.61
C SER A 180 -23.91 -7.64 5.01
N GLU A 181 -24.62 -8.51 4.30
CA GLU A 181 -24.59 -9.96 4.55
C GLU A 181 -23.25 -10.59 4.13
N GLY A 182 -23.02 -11.83 4.56
CA GLY A 182 -21.81 -12.60 4.23
C GLY A 182 -20.63 -12.32 5.16
N ASN A 183 -19.43 -12.67 4.69
CA ASN A 183 -18.16 -12.49 5.39
C ASN A 183 -17.26 -11.56 4.59
N ILE A 184 -16.47 -10.73 5.29
CA ILE A 184 -15.46 -9.90 4.65
C ILE A 184 -14.36 -10.81 4.10
N THR A 185 -13.94 -10.60 2.87
CA THR A 185 -12.78 -11.28 2.27
C THR A 185 -11.71 -10.25 1.95
N PHE A 186 -10.44 -10.64 2.10
CA PHE A 186 -9.36 -9.87 1.51
C PHE A 186 -9.47 -9.93 0.00
N TRP A 187 -8.95 -8.89 -0.68
CA TRP A 187 -9.01 -8.69 -2.13
C TRP A 187 -8.87 -9.98 -2.95
N GLY A 188 -9.32 -9.99 -4.20
CA GLY A 188 -9.28 -11.19 -5.04
C GLY A 188 -10.58 -11.37 -5.80
N ARG A 189 -10.81 -12.58 -6.32
CA ARG A 189 -11.97 -12.86 -7.18
C ARG A 189 -13.29 -12.48 -6.53
N GLN A 190 -13.50 -12.76 -5.24
CA GLN A 190 -14.75 -12.45 -4.56
C GLN A 190 -15.06 -10.95 -4.58
N LEU A 191 -14.09 -10.11 -4.21
CA LEU A 191 -14.23 -8.65 -4.24
C LEU A 191 -14.40 -8.13 -5.68
N ALA A 192 -13.67 -8.71 -6.63
CA ALA A 192 -13.73 -8.34 -8.04
C ALA A 192 -15.14 -8.56 -8.62
N GLU A 193 -15.71 -9.75 -8.39
CA GLU A 193 -17.05 -10.10 -8.85
C GLU A 193 -18.16 -9.31 -8.13
N ASP A 194 -18.04 -9.09 -6.82
CA ASP A 194 -19.00 -8.28 -6.07
C ASP A 194 -19.00 -6.82 -6.55
N GLY A 195 -17.82 -6.27 -6.83
CA GLY A 195 -17.69 -4.92 -7.39
C GLY A 195 -18.19 -4.81 -8.84
N TYR A 196 -18.00 -5.85 -9.66
CA TYR A 196 -18.63 -5.93 -10.99
C TYR A 196 -20.15 -5.82 -10.87
N ASP A 197 -20.76 -6.64 -10.02
CA ASP A 197 -22.22 -6.64 -9.85
C ASP A 197 -22.71 -5.27 -9.35
N PHE A 198 -21.96 -4.66 -8.43
CA PHE A 198 -22.28 -3.35 -7.91
C PHE A 198 -22.23 -2.27 -8.99
N ILE A 199 -21.19 -2.24 -9.83
CA ILE A 199 -21.09 -1.26 -10.93
C ILE A 199 -22.27 -1.38 -11.89
N GLU A 200 -22.64 -2.60 -12.27
CA GLU A 200 -23.76 -2.82 -13.19
C GLU A 200 -25.10 -2.44 -12.55
N TRP A 201 -25.28 -2.70 -11.24
CA TRP A 201 -26.45 -2.22 -10.51
C TRP A 201 -26.51 -0.69 -10.42
N VAL A 202 -25.38 0.00 -10.25
CA VAL A 202 -25.30 1.47 -10.27
C VAL A 202 -25.71 2.01 -11.63
N ALA A 203 -25.25 1.38 -12.71
CA ALA A 203 -25.58 1.78 -14.07
C ALA A 203 -27.08 1.65 -14.40
N ASP A 204 -27.77 0.66 -13.80
CA ASP A 204 -29.20 0.42 -14.00
C ASP A 204 -30.13 1.36 -13.20
N GLN A 205 -29.58 2.16 -12.28
CA GLN A 205 -30.40 3.08 -11.48
C GLN A 205 -31.05 4.15 -12.37
N ALA A 206 -32.32 4.47 -12.11
CA ALA A 206 -33.07 5.43 -12.92
C ALA A 206 -32.47 6.85 -12.97
N TRP A 207 -31.62 7.23 -12.01
CA TRP A 207 -30.91 8.51 -12.00
C TRP A 207 -29.51 8.43 -12.64
N SER A 208 -29.01 7.24 -12.98
CA SER A 208 -27.67 7.03 -13.52
C SER A 208 -27.63 7.30 -15.02
N SER A 209 -26.53 7.88 -15.50
CA SER A 209 -26.26 8.01 -16.94
C SER A 209 -25.73 6.72 -17.58
N GLY A 210 -25.52 5.67 -16.77
CA GLY A 210 -24.81 4.45 -17.19
C GLY A 210 -23.30 4.62 -17.27
N LYS A 211 -22.75 5.77 -16.85
CA LYS A 211 -21.31 6.05 -16.79
C LYS A 211 -20.84 6.01 -15.34
N VAL A 212 -20.08 4.99 -14.99
CA VAL A 212 -19.56 4.77 -13.64
C VAL A 212 -18.05 4.93 -13.63
N GLY A 213 -17.52 5.69 -12.67
CA GLY A 213 -16.11 5.74 -12.32
C GLY A 213 -15.86 5.19 -10.92
N MET A 214 -14.59 5.00 -10.56
CA MET A 214 -14.19 4.58 -9.22
C MET A 214 -13.05 5.43 -8.70
N SER A 215 -13.09 5.86 -7.45
CA SER A 215 -12.07 6.75 -6.87
C SER A 215 -11.82 6.42 -5.42
N GLY A 216 -10.57 6.62 -4.98
CA GLY A 216 -10.18 6.54 -3.58
C GLY A 216 -8.75 6.04 -3.40
N ASN A 217 -8.32 6.08 -2.15
CA ASN A 217 -6.96 5.70 -1.72
C ASN A 217 -6.91 4.27 -1.12
N SER A 218 -5.72 3.70 -0.98
CA SER A 218 -5.42 2.42 -0.32
C SER A 218 -6.37 1.29 -0.73
N TRP A 219 -7.21 0.73 0.15
CA TRP A 219 -8.12 -0.35 -0.23
C TRP A 219 -9.09 0.04 -1.35
N LEU A 220 -9.53 1.30 -1.40
CA LEU A 220 -10.37 1.80 -2.49
C LEU A 220 -9.60 1.81 -3.81
N SER A 221 -8.29 2.09 -3.78
CA SER A 221 -7.40 2.00 -4.94
C SER A 221 -7.16 0.55 -5.36
N VAL A 222 -6.82 -0.34 -4.42
CA VAL A 222 -6.63 -1.77 -4.68
C VAL A 222 -7.91 -2.39 -5.26
N SER A 223 -9.07 -2.02 -4.74
CA SER A 223 -10.36 -2.51 -5.24
C SER A 223 -10.61 -2.12 -6.69
N GLN A 224 -10.13 -0.95 -7.14
CA GLN A 224 -10.22 -0.55 -8.55
C GLN A 224 -9.46 -1.52 -9.45
N TRP A 225 -8.26 -1.96 -9.07
CA TRP A 225 -7.48 -2.91 -9.86
C TRP A 225 -8.19 -4.24 -10.05
N PHE A 226 -8.75 -4.80 -8.98
CA PHE A 226 -9.47 -6.06 -9.04
C PHE A 226 -10.78 -5.94 -9.82
N ILE A 227 -11.57 -4.90 -9.55
CA ILE A 227 -12.89 -4.73 -10.16
C ILE A 227 -12.78 -4.36 -11.65
N ALA A 228 -11.86 -3.46 -12.01
CA ALA A 228 -11.67 -3.07 -13.41
C ALA A 228 -11.13 -4.22 -14.27
N ALA A 229 -10.36 -5.15 -13.68
CA ALA A 229 -9.87 -6.34 -14.38
C ALA A 229 -11.00 -7.30 -14.81
N GLU A 230 -12.17 -7.23 -14.17
CA GLU A 230 -13.37 -7.98 -14.60
C GLU A 230 -14.10 -7.32 -15.79
N ASN A 231 -13.61 -6.16 -16.26
CA ASN A 231 -14.19 -5.38 -17.36
C ASN A 231 -15.72 -5.17 -17.25
N PRO A 232 -16.24 -4.58 -16.15
CA PRO A 232 -17.66 -4.23 -16.06
C PRO A 232 -18.04 -3.28 -17.21
N PRO A 233 -19.07 -3.60 -18.03
CA PRO A 233 -19.41 -2.82 -19.22
C PRO A 233 -19.68 -1.33 -18.97
N HIS A 234 -20.18 -0.97 -17.78
CA HIS A 234 -20.50 0.42 -17.45
C HIS A 234 -19.39 1.16 -16.66
N LEU A 235 -18.32 0.45 -16.29
CA LEU A 235 -17.11 1.09 -15.77
C LEU A 235 -16.43 1.85 -16.91
N THR A 236 -16.42 3.17 -16.81
CA THR A 236 -15.96 4.05 -17.89
C THR A 236 -14.56 4.59 -17.64
N ALA A 237 -14.16 4.77 -16.38
CA ALA A 237 -12.82 5.25 -16.01
C ALA A 237 -12.49 4.89 -14.56
N ILE A 238 -11.20 4.78 -14.24
CA ILE A 238 -10.71 4.59 -12.86
C ILE A 238 -9.70 5.68 -12.48
N ALA A 239 -9.66 6.03 -11.19
CA ALA A 239 -8.63 6.90 -10.63
C ALA A 239 -8.03 6.30 -9.34
N PRO A 240 -7.11 5.33 -9.47
CA PRO A 240 -6.46 4.69 -8.34
C PRO A 240 -5.40 5.62 -7.74
N TRP A 241 -5.62 6.02 -6.49
CA TRP A 241 -4.71 6.85 -5.72
C TRP A 241 -3.93 5.94 -4.77
N GLU A 242 -2.71 5.57 -5.12
CA GLU A 242 -1.84 4.69 -4.31
C GLU A 242 -2.49 3.36 -3.89
N GLY A 243 -2.28 2.31 -4.67
CA GLY A 243 -2.81 0.97 -4.39
C GLY A 243 -1.89 -0.14 -4.86
N LEU A 244 -1.54 -1.04 -3.94
CA LEU A 244 -0.75 -2.23 -4.24
C LEU A 244 -1.47 -3.19 -5.21
N THR A 245 -0.75 -4.10 -5.85
CA THR A 245 -1.33 -5.06 -6.81
C THR A 245 -0.98 -6.52 -6.51
N ASP A 246 0.13 -6.79 -5.82
CA ASP A 246 0.53 -8.13 -5.39
C ASP A 246 0.65 -8.13 -3.87
N VAL A 247 -0.41 -8.58 -3.18
CA VAL A 247 -0.49 -8.55 -1.71
C VAL A 247 0.69 -9.27 -1.05
N TYR A 248 1.16 -10.38 -1.65
CA TYR A 248 2.27 -11.16 -1.13
C TYR A 248 3.57 -10.37 -1.22
N ARG A 249 3.91 -9.83 -2.40
CA ARG A 249 5.21 -9.17 -2.63
C ARG A 249 5.26 -7.73 -2.11
N ASP A 250 4.13 -7.05 -2.07
CA ASP A 250 4.07 -5.63 -1.70
C ASP A 250 3.87 -5.43 -0.19
N SER A 251 3.16 -6.35 0.49
CA SER A 251 2.76 -6.17 1.89
C SER A 251 3.08 -7.37 2.78
N THR A 252 2.42 -8.51 2.58
CA THR A 252 2.35 -9.56 3.62
C THR A 252 3.62 -10.39 3.73
N ASN A 253 4.33 -10.53 2.61
CA ASN A 253 5.51 -11.36 2.47
C ASN A 253 6.62 -10.66 1.67
N ARG A 254 6.74 -9.33 1.81
CA ARG A 254 7.74 -8.55 1.08
C ARG A 254 9.14 -9.13 1.33
N GLY A 255 9.82 -9.52 0.26
CA GLY A 255 11.12 -10.18 0.34
C GLY A 255 11.10 -11.65 0.81
N GLY A 256 9.94 -12.26 1.01
CA GLY A 256 9.79 -13.61 1.56
C GLY A 256 9.63 -13.66 3.09
N PHE A 257 9.56 -12.52 3.76
CA PHE A 257 9.40 -12.43 5.22
C PHE A 257 7.93 -12.44 5.65
N PRO A 258 7.51 -13.26 6.62
CA PRO A 258 6.20 -13.09 7.24
C PRO A 258 6.07 -11.69 7.87
N ALA A 259 5.19 -10.83 7.34
CA ALA A 259 4.96 -9.47 7.80
C ALA A 259 3.47 -9.23 8.14
N PRO A 260 2.94 -9.83 9.22
CA PRO A 260 1.52 -9.76 9.56
C PRO A 260 1.09 -8.42 10.18
N ALA A 261 2.02 -7.58 10.63
CA ALA A 261 1.76 -6.39 11.43
C ALA A 261 0.67 -5.47 10.84
N PHE A 262 0.87 -5.04 9.59
CA PHE A 262 -0.07 -4.15 8.90
C PHE A 262 -1.44 -4.81 8.70
N GLN A 263 -1.47 -6.10 8.33
CA GLN A 263 -2.73 -6.79 8.14
C GLN A 263 -3.48 -6.99 9.44
N GLU A 264 -2.80 -7.37 10.52
CA GLU A 264 -3.41 -7.45 11.84
C GLU A 264 -4.04 -6.12 12.24
N GLU A 265 -3.32 -5.01 12.07
CA GLU A 265 -3.86 -3.70 12.40
C GLU A 265 -5.13 -3.38 11.61
N ILE A 266 -5.08 -3.43 10.28
CA ILE A 266 -6.21 -3.07 9.41
C ILE A 266 -7.42 -3.98 9.70
N MET A 267 -7.20 -5.29 9.86
CA MET A 267 -8.25 -6.25 10.16
C MET A 267 -9.04 -5.92 11.44
N THR A 268 -8.36 -5.41 12.47
CA THR A 268 -9.02 -5.05 13.74
C THR A 268 -9.97 -3.85 13.61
N THR A 269 -9.84 -3.08 12.53
CA THR A 269 -10.71 -1.92 12.27
C THR A 269 -12.00 -2.30 11.54
N PHE A 270 -12.10 -3.52 10.98
CA PHE A 270 -13.25 -3.95 10.20
C PHE A 270 -14.43 -4.36 11.08
N ALA A 271 -15.58 -3.73 10.83
CA ALA A 271 -16.81 -4.00 11.56
C ALA A 271 -17.78 -4.87 10.76
N GLY A 272 -18.53 -5.72 11.43
CA GLY A 272 -19.57 -6.56 10.84
C GLY A 272 -20.22 -7.51 11.84
N GLU A 273 -21.32 -8.15 11.44
CA GLU A 273 -22.05 -9.11 12.29
C GLU A 273 -21.53 -10.56 12.20
N ASN A 274 -20.63 -10.84 11.27
CA ASN A 274 -20.15 -12.20 10.96
C ASN A 274 -18.63 -12.34 11.15
N TYR A 275 -17.92 -12.66 10.07
CA TYR A 275 -16.50 -12.97 10.10
C TYR A 275 -15.75 -12.26 8.97
N LEU A 276 -14.44 -12.12 9.14
CA LEU A 276 -13.50 -11.68 8.11
C LEU A 276 -12.46 -12.76 7.83
N GLU A 277 -12.06 -12.88 6.57
CA GLU A 277 -10.99 -13.78 6.13
C GLU A 277 -9.71 -13.51 6.90
N ASP A 278 -9.09 -14.56 7.41
CA ASP A 278 -7.94 -14.47 8.28
C ASP A 278 -6.61 -14.36 7.51
N ASN A 279 -6.41 -13.24 6.81
CA ASN A 279 -5.25 -13.07 5.93
C ASN A 279 -3.93 -13.11 6.72
N ALA A 280 -3.84 -12.50 7.91
CA ALA A 280 -2.60 -12.54 8.68
C ALA A 280 -2.16 -13.95 9.10
N ARG A 281 -3.10 -14.89 9.27
CA ARG A 281 -2.80 -16.31 9.54
C ARG A 281 -2.42 -17.08 8.28
N LYS A 282 -2.89 -16.64 7.11
CA LYS A 282 -2.43 -17.18 5.81
C LYS A 282 -0.98 -16.87 5.53
N ILE A 283 -0.45 -15.73 6.01
CA ILE A 283 0.99 -15.39 5.94
C ILE A 283 1.88 -16.51 6.50
N TYR A 284 1.45 -17.16 7.58
CA TYR A 284 2.20 -18.25 8.22
C TYR A 284 1.85 -19.62 7.68
N SER A 285 0.57 -19.89 7.41
CA SER A 285 0.11 -21.21 6.98
C SER A 285 0.39 -21.49 5.50
N GLU A 286 0.56 -20.45 4.69
CA GLU A 286 0.89 -20.51 3.26
C GLU A 286 2.12 -19.62 2.98
N PRO A 287 3.33 -20.00 3.41
CA PRO A 287 4.51 -19.13 3.32
C PRO A 287 5.03 -18.93 1.88
N PHE A 288 4.56 -19.72 0.92
CA PHE A 288 5.00 -19.69 -0.48
C PHE A 288 3.87 -19.28 -1.40
N ILE A 289 4.21 -18.68 -2.54
CA ILE A 289 3.24 -18.41 -3.61
C ILE A 289 2.56 -19.71 -4.02
N ASN A 290 1.24 -19.67 -4.00
CA ASN A 290 0.33 -20.75 -4.35
C ASN A 290 -0.95 -20.14 -4.94
N ILE A 291 -1.95 -20.97 -5.24
CA ILE A 291 -3.21 -20.50 -5.83
C ILE A 291 -3.99 -19.50 -4.95
N TYR A 292 -3.79 -19.52 -3.63
CA TYR A 292 -4.37 -18.53 -2.73
C TYR A 292 -3.73 -17.16 -2.95
N TRP A 293 -2.40 -17.08 -2.96
CA TRP A 293 -1.72 -15.81 -3.18
C TRP A 293 -1.85 -15.31 -4.62
N GLU A 294 -1.95 -16.21 -5.60
CA GLU A 294 -2.26 -15.84 -6.99
C GLU A 294 -3.63 -15.16 -7.12
N ASP A 295 -4.63 -15.54 -6.31
CA ASP A 295 -5.92 -14.82 -6.23
C ASP A 295 -5.78 -13.41 -5.66
N LYS A 296 -4.74 -13.18 -4.83
CA LYS A 296 -4.44 -11.88 -4.22
C LYS A 296 -3.54 -11.01 -5.10
N ILE A 297 -3.34 -11.38 -6.37
CA ILE A 297 -2.67 -10.57 -7.38
C ILE A 297 -3.71 -10.02 -8.36
N ALA A 298 -3.79 -8.70 -8.48
CA ALA A 298 -4.70 -8.06 -9.42
C ALA A 298 -4.26 -8.34 -10.88
N ARG A 299 -5.20 -8.77 -11.73
CA ARG A 299 -4.97 -9.03 -13.17
C ARG A 299 -5.04 -7.74 -13.96
N VAL A 300 -4.16 -6.79 -13.62
CA VAL A 300 -4.17 -5.41 -14.14
C VAL A 300 -4.03 -5.35 -15.66
N GLU A 301 -3.41 -6.35 -16.29
CA GLU A 301 -3.32 -6.49 -17.73
C GLU A 301 -4.69 -6.56 -18.42
N ASN A 302 -5.75 -6.93 -17.71
CA ASN A 302 -7.10 -6.96 -18.27
C ASN A 302 -7.77 -5.57 -18.31
N ILE A 303 -7.18 -4.55 -17.69
CA ILE A 303 -7.78 -3.21 -17.56
C ILE A 303 -7.53 -2.42 -18.85
N THR A 304 -8.62 -2.04 -19.51
CA THR A 304 -8.59 -1.28 -20.78
C THR A 304 -9.25 0.10 -20.68
N VAL A 305 -10.01 0.36 -19.63
CA VAL A 305 -10.66 1.66 -19.39
C VAL A 305 -9.62 2.76 -19.12
N PRO A 306 -9.92 4.03 -19.44
CA PRO A 306 -9.10 5.17 -19.05
C PRO A 306 -8.72 5.15 -17.56
N ALA A 307 -7.46 5.48 -17.25
CA ALA A 307 -6.92 5.40 -15.90
C ALA A 307 -6.10 6.66 -15.54
N TYR A 308 -6.45 7.32 -14.44
CA TYR A 308 -5.61 8.34 -13.82
C TYR A 308 -4.96 7.79 -12.56
N VAL A 309 -3.70 7.37 -12.66
CA VAL A 309 -2.95 6.71 -11.58
C VAL A 309 -2.13 7.73 -10.83
N VAL A 310 -2.23 7.74 -9.50
CA VAL A 310 -1.41 8.59 -8.63
C VAL A 310 -0.56 7.73 -7.71
N ALA A 311 0.74 8.02 -7.66
CA ALA A 311 1.74 7.29 -6.88
C ALA A 311 2.56 8.24 -6.00
N SER A 312 3.27 7.68 -5.03
CA SER A 312 4.34 8.36 -4.30
C SER A 312 5.56 7.45 -4.19
N TYR A 313 6.73 8.00 -3.82
CA TYR A 313 7.92 7.20 -3.51
C TYR A 313 8.02 6.85 -2.02
N THR A 314 7.25 7.55 -1.19
CA THR A 314 7.39 7.53 0.27
C THR A 314 6.42 6.58 0.94
N ASN A 315 5.38 6.13 0.23
CA ASN A 315 4.40 5.21 0.79
C ASN A 315 5.02 3.84 1.05
N ALA A 316 4.98 3.40 2.30
CA ALA A 316 5.60 2.15 2.76
C ALA A 316 4.87 0.88 2.30
N VAL A 317 3.70 1.00 1.68
CA VAL A 317 2.81 -0.12 1.34
C VAL A 317 2.50 -0.17 -0.16
N HIS A 318 2.19 0.97 -0.79
CA HIS A 318 1.56 1.00 -2.12
C HIS A 318 2.51 1.34 -3.26
N THR A 319 3.71 1.86 -2.98
CA THR A 319 4.66 2.37 -3.98
C THR A 319 4.86 1.38 -5.14
N ARG A 320 5.40 0.19 -4.87
CA ARG A 320 5.71 -0.80 -5.93
C ARG A 320 4.49 -1.16 -6.77
N GLY A 321 3.40 -1.57 -6.13
CA GLY A 321 2.22 -2.07 -6.83
C GLY A 321 1.53 -1.00 -7.67
N THR A 322 1.56 0.27 -7.27
CA THR A 322 0.97 1.38 -8.04
C THR A 322 1.75 1.65 -9.33
N PHE A 323 3.09 1.72 -9.24
CA PHE A 323 3.94 1.87 -10.41
C PHE A 323 3.89 0.65 -11.34
N GLN A 324 3.79 -0.55 -10.78
CA GLN A 324 3.60 -1.77 -11.55
C GLN A 324 2.26 -1.73 -12.30
N ALA A 325 1.16 -1.35 -11.64
CA ALA A 325 -0.15 -1.23 -12.26
C ALA A 325 -0.11 -0.30 -13.48
N PHE A 326 0.43 0.92 -13.32
CA PHE A 326 0.52 1.87 -14.43
C PHE A 326 1.26 1.28 -15.65
N ARG A 327 2.36 0.55 -15.40
CA ARG A 327 3.14 -0.10 -16.47
C ARG A 327 2.31 -1.19 -17.16
N ASP A 328 1.64 -2.03 -16.39
CA ASP A 328 1.11 -3.31 -16.84
C ASP A 328 -0.36 -3.24 -17.33
N ILE A 329 -1.12 -2.17 -17.02
CA ILE A 329 -2.46 -1.99 -17.60
C ILE A 329 -2.41 -1.80 -19.12
N ASN A 330 -3.39 -2.42 -19.81
CA ASN A 330 -3.57 -2.33 -21.26
C ASN A 330 -4.35 -1.10 -21.74
N SER A 331 -4.75 -0.22 -20.83
CA SER A 331 -5.36 1.07 -21.17
C SER A 331 -4.44 1.91 -22.05
N THR A 332 -4.92 2.31 -23.22
CA THR A 332 -4.24 3.27 -24.09
C THR A 332 -4.38 4.71 -23.61
N GLU A 333 -5.32 4.94 -22.69
CA GLU A 333 -5.63 6.25 -22.12
C GLU A 333 -5.28 6.28 -20.63
N LYS A 334 -3.98 6.20 -20.34
CA LYS A 334 -3.45 6.23 -18.98
C LYS A 334 -2.63 7.49 -18.70
N TRP A 335 -2.67 7.92 -17.44
CA TRP A 335 -1.87 9.02 -16.88
C TRP A 335 -1.25 8.59 -15.56
N LEU A 336 -0.02 9.02 -15.31
CA LEU A 336 0.69 8.86 -14.04
C LEU A 336 1.06 10.23 -13.48
N ARG A 337 0.67 10.49 -12.23
CA ARG A 337 1.22 11.60 -11.42
C ARG A 337 1.92 11.02 -10.20
N VAL A 338 3.16 11.43 -9.95
CA VAL A 338 3.90 11.05 -8.74
C VAL A 338 4.08 12.28 -7.86
N HIS A 339 3.67 12.22 -6.59
CA HIS A 339 3.81 13.31 -5.62
C HIS A 339 4.87 13.01 -4.54
N ASN A 340 5.16 14.02 -3.70
CA ASN A 340 6.18 14.01 -2.64
C ASN A 340 5.58 14.23 -1.24
N THR A 341 4.29 13.97 -1.07
CA THR A 341 3.56 14.16 0.19
C THR A 341 3.01 12.83 0.69
N SER A 342 2.37 12.82 1.86
CA SER A 342 1.51 11.69 2.26
C SER A 342 0.29 11.58 1.33
N GLU A 343 -0.26 10.36 1.27
CA GLU A 343 -1.32 9.93 0.36
C GLU A 343 -2.64 10.68 0.56
N TRP A 344 -3.04 10.94 1.81
CA TRP A 344 -4.33 11.58 2.11
C TRP A 344 -4.34 13.11 1.85
N PRO A 345 -3.32 13.90 2.25
CA PRO A 345 -3.24 15.30 1.87
C PRO A 345 -3.26 15.51 0.36
N ASP A 346 -2.57 14.67 -0.40
CA ASP A 346 -2.54 14.77 -1.86
C ASP A 346 -3.93 14.55 -2.46
N TYR A 347 -4.67 13.53 -1.99
CA TYR A 347 -6.01 13.20 -2.47
C TYR A 347 -7.04 14.31 -2.20
N TYR A 348 -6.96 14.97 -1.04
CA TYR A 348 -7.90 16.02 -0.65
C TYR A 348 -7.45 17.45 -1.02
N ASP A 349 -6.27 17.62 -1.61
CA ASP A 349 -5.80 18.92 -2.07
C ASP A 349 -6.78 19.51 -3.11
N PRO A 350 -7.28 20.75 -2.94
CA PRO A 350 -8.25 21.33 -3.86
C PRO A 350 -7.81 21.38 -5.33
N ALA A 351 -6.50 21.54 -5.61
CA ALA A 351 -5.98 21.53 -6.96
C ALA A 351 -6.02 20.12 -7.57
N HIS A 352 -5.69 19.09 -6.81
CA HIS A 352 -5.74 17.70 -7.28
C HIS A 352 -7.17 17.18 -7.39
N VAL A 353 -8.07 17.59 -6.49
CA VAL A 353 -9.52 17.32 -6.60
C VAL A 353 -10.09 17.98 -7.86
N ALA A 354 -9.69 19.22 -8.18
CA ALA A 354 -10.11 19.88 -9.42
C ALA A 354 -9.58 19.17 -10.67
N GLU A 355 -8.34 18.70 -10.63
CA GLU A 355 -7.76 17.92 -11.72
C GLU A 355 -8.45 16.56 -11.91
N LEU A 356 -8.72 15.83 -10.84
CA LEU A 356 -9.50 14.60 -10.86
C LEU A 356 -10.93 14.85 -11.37
N THR A 357 -11.52 16.00 -11.04
CA THR A 357 -12.82 16.42 -11.58
C THR A 357 -12.74 16.60 -13.10
N ALA A 358 -11.69 17.24 -13.62
CA ALA A 358 -11.49 17.40 -15.05
C ALA A 358 -11.35 16.06 -15.79
N PHE A 359 -10.61 15.10 -15.21
CA PHE A 359 -10.54 13.72 -15.74
C PHE A 359 -11.94 13.10 -15.86
N TYR A 360 -12.74 13.16 -14.81
CA TYR A 360 -14.08 12.56 -14.84
C TYR A 360 -15.07 13.33 -15.70
N ASP A 361 -15.00 14.65 -15.76
CA ASP A 361 -15.85 15.45 -16.64
C ASP A 361 -15.62 15.07 -18.10
N HIS A 362 -14.37 14.80 -18.47
CA HIS A 362 -14.04 14.30 -19.79
C HIS A 362 -14.65 12.92 -20.06
N TYR A 363 -14.40 11.92 -19.21
CA TYR A 363 -14.78 10.54 -19.51
C TYR A 363 -16.23 10.18 -19.16
N LEU A 364 -16.77 10.71 -18.07
CA LEU A 364 -18.09 10.35 -17.56
C LEU A 364 -19.19 11.29 -18.06
N LYS A 365 -18.86 12.55 -18.38
CA LYS A 365 -19.82 13.51 -18.96
C LYS A 365 -19.58 13.80 -20.44
N GLY A 366 -18.42 13.44 -21.00
CA GLY A 366 -18.08 13.73 -22.39
C GLY A 366 -17.72 15.20 -22.62
N GLU A 367 -17.26 15.92 -21.59
CA GLU A 367 -16.88 17.32 -21.70
C GLU A 367 -15.55 17.47 -22.44
N ASP A 368 -15.49 18.43 -23.37
CA ASP A 368 -14.25 18.85 -24.02
C ASP A 368 -13.59 19.96 -23.18
N ASN A 369 -12.90 19.53 -22.13
CA ASN A 369 -12.27 20.41 -21.13
C ASN A 369 -10.73 20.45 -21.25
N GLY A 370 -10.17 19.88 -22.32
CA GLY A 370 -8.73 19.82 -22.54
C GLY A 370 -7.98 18.74 -21.74
N TRP A 371 -8.66 17.84 -21.00
CA TRP A 371 -7.98 16.79 -20.22
C TRP A 371 -6.98 15.96 -21.04
N THR A 372 -7.28 15.69 -22.31
CA THR A 372 -6.39 14.90 -23.19
C THR A 372 -5.05 15.58 -23.48
N GLU A 373 -4.93 16.89 -23.21
CA GLU A 373 -3.68 17.65 -23.31
C GLU A 373 -2.79 17.50 -22.06
N THR A 374 -3.32 16.97 -20.94
CA THR A 374 -2.56 16.70 -19.72
C THR A 374 -1.39 15.76 -20.03
N PRO A 375 -0.15 16.11 -19.64
CA PRO A 375 1.00 15.25 -19.87
C PRO A 375 0.80 13.85 -19.26
N ARG A 376 1.12 12.81 -20.04
CA ARG A 376 0.87 11.41 -19.69
C ARG A 376 1.61 10.97 -18.44
N VAL A 377 2.83 11.44 -18.22
CA VAL A 377 3.61 11.13 -17.03
C VAL A 377 4.21 12.41 -16.45
N ARG A 378 3.87 12.66 -15.19
CA ARG A 378 4.42 13.74 -14.38
C ARG A 378 4.98 13.16 -13.09
N ILE A 379 6.23 13.47 -12.78
CA ILE A 379 6.89 12.96 -11.58
C ILE A 379 7.34 14.10 -10.68
N SER A 380 7.32 13.87 -9.37
CA SER A 380 8.19 14.61 -8.46
C SER A 380 9.62 14.07 -8.57
N VAL A 381 10.61 14.94 -8.41
CA VAL A 381 12.02 14.59 -8.22
C VAL A 381 12.43 15.12 -6.85
N LEU A 382 12.68 14.19 -5.94
CA LEU A 382 13.03 14.50 -4.56
C LEU A 382 14.45 15.08 -4.52
N ASP A 383 14.61 16.18 -3.80
CA ASP A 383 15.88 16.85 -3.58
C ASP A 383 16.03 17.24 -2.11
N PRO A 384 16.07 16.25 -1.19
CA PRO A 384 16.14 16.53 0.24
C PRO A 384 17.43 17.28 0.57
N GLY A 385 17.33 18.21 1.52
CA GLY A 385 18.36 19.23 1.77
C GLY A 385 18.22 20.48 0.89
N HIS A 386 17.40 20.42 -0.16
CA HIS A 386 17.11 21.51 -1.09
C HIS A 386 15.60 21.62 -1.34
N SER A 387 15.15 21.75 -2.59
CA SER A 387 13.74 21.88 -2.95
C SER A 387 13.37 20.87 -4.03
N ASP A 388 12.36 20.05 -3.75
CA ASP A 388 11.81 19.08 -4.70
C ASP A 388 11.31 19.77 -5.97
N GLU A 389 11.49 19.11 -7.11
CA GLU A 389 10.89 19.53 -8.38
C GLU A 389 9.59 18.76 -8.59
N LEU A 390 8.46 19.47 -8.58
CA LEU A 390 7.13 18.87 -8.73
C LEU A 390 6.67 18.89 -10.18
N ASN A 391 5.88 17.89 -10.57
CA ASN A 391 5.22 17.81 -11.88
C ASN A 391 6.17 17.86 -13.09
N ARG A 392 7.40 17.35 -12.96
CA ARG A 392 8.31 17.22 -14.10
C ARG A 392 7.69 16.28 -15.13
N VAL A 393 7.53 16.77 -16.35
CA VAL A 393 7.02 15.97 -17.47
C VAL A 393 8.14 15.06 -17.98
N VAL A 394 7.85 13.76 -18.06
CA VAL A 394 8.72 12.75 -18.66
C VAL A 394 7.95 12.00 -19.75
N PRO A 395 8.62 11.43 -20.76
CA PRO A 395 7.93 10.86 -21.91
C PRO A 395 7.18 9.55 -21.59
N ASP A 396 7.65 8.77 -20.61
CA ASP A 396 7.00 7.53 -20.17
C ASP A 396 7.50 7.11 -18.77
N TRP A 397 6.91 6.07 -18.20
CA TRP A 397 7.39 5.37 -17.01
C TRP A 397 7.52 3.84 -17.27
N PRO A 398 8.70 3.23 -17.07
CA PRO A 398 9.97 3.83 -16.66
C PRO A 398 10.48 4.88 -17.66
N VAL A 399 11.26 5.85 -17.18
CA VAL A 399 11.79 6.92 -18.04
C VAL A 399 12.80 6.35 -19.05
N PRO A 400 12.58 6.52 -20.37
CA PRO A 400 13.49 6.01 -21.39
C PRO A 400 14.78 6.83 -21.50
N GLY A 401 15.85 6.21 -21.98
CA GLY A 401 17.11 6.90 -22.29
C GLY A 401 18.03 7.15 -21.10
N LEU A 402 17.68 6.67 -19.90
CA LEU A 402 18.54 6.74 -18.72
C LEU A 402 19.78 5.85 -18.86
N THR A 403 20.90 6.29 -18.29
CA THR A 403 22.15 5.54 -18.30
C THR A 403 22.15 4.53 -17.16
N ALA A 404 22.21 3.24 -17.48
CA ALA A 404 22.42 2.19 -16.50
C ALA A 404 23.86 2.25 -15.97
N LYS A 405 24.04 2.53 -14.68
CA LYS A 405 25.36 2.57 -14.03
C LYS A 405 25.43 1.56 -12.90
N SER A 406 26.42 0.68 -12.96
CA SER A 406 26.76 -0.21 -11.84
C SER A 406 27.78 0.48 -10.95
N LEU A 407 27.48 0.57 -9.65
CA LEU A 407 28.43 0.95 -8.62
C LEU A 407 28.77 -0.29 -7.79
N TYR A 408 29.99 -0.78 -7.92
CA TYR A 408 30.48 -2.00 -7.28
C TYR A 408 30.89 -1.75 -5.84
N LEU A 409 30.62 -2.71 -4.96
CA LEU A 409 31.07 -2.65 -3.57
C LEU A 409 32.60 -2.79 -3.50
N SER A 410 33.22 -2.05 -2.58
CA SER A 410 34.65 -2.06 -2.32
C SER A 410 34.92 -1.77 -0.83
N SER A 411 36.17 -1.95 -0.39
CA SER A 411 36.56 -1.65 1.00
C SER A 411 36.49 -0.16 1.34
N ASP A 412 36.48 0.72 0.34
CA ASP A 412 36.46 2.18 0.51
C ASP A 412 35.07 2.79 0.22
N GLY A 413 34.04 1.96 0.01
CA GLY A 413 32.68 2.39 -0.37
C GLY A 413 32.24 1.80 -1.72
N LEU A 414 31.49 2.57 -2.49
CA LEU A 414 31.05 2.20 -3.84
C LEU A 414 32.07 2.69 -4.90
N SER A 415 32.23 1.92 -5.98
CA SER A 415 33.19 2.20 -7.06
C SER A 415 32.58 2.03 -8.45
N ASP A 416 32.98 2.89 -9.38
CA ASP A 416 32.60 2.79 -10.81
C ASP A 416 33.28 1.61 -11.53
N THR A 417 34.25 0.97 -10.88
CA THR A 417 35.00 -0.17 -11.44
C THR A 417 34.99 -1.33 -10.47
N LEU A 418 34.77 -2.54 -10.97
CA LEU A 418 34.88 -3.76 -10.16
C LEU A 418 36.31 -3.88 -9.58
N PRO A 419 36.48 -3.94 -8.24
CA PRO A 419 37.79 -4.14 -7.64
C PRO A 419 38.41 -5.47 -8.09
N LEU A 420 39.72 -5.47 -8.36
CA LEU A 420 40.41 -6.68 -8.84
C LEU A 420 40.59 -7.74 -7.75
N ASN A 421 40.77 -7.32 -6.50
CA ASN A 421 41.01 -8.22 -5.37
C ASN A 421 39.68 -8.55 -4.67
N GLU A 422 39.51 -9.82 -4.33
CA GLU A 422 38.40 -10.26 -3.48
C GLU A 422 38.58 -9.70 -2.06
N SER A 423 37.49 -9.19 -1.49
CA SER A 423 37.40 -8.66 -0.14
C SER A 423 35.98 -8.89 0.40
N SER A 424 35.77 -8.60 1.67
CA SER A 424 34.46 -8.74 2.31
C SER A 424 34.29 -7.77 3.48
N LEU A 425 33.04 -7.40 3.76
CA LEU A 425 32.64 -6.80 5.02
C LEU A 425 31.64 -7.72 5.73
N SER A 426 31.56 -7.60 7.05
CA SER A 426 30.65 -8.41 7.84
C SER A 426 30.13 -7.64 9.05
N TYR A 427 28.99 -8.08 9.57
CA TYR A 427 28.49 -7.70 10.89
C TYR A 427 28.02 -8.93 11.66
N GLU A 428 27.98 -8.80 12.98
CA GLU A 428 27.44 -9.80 13.89
C GLU A 428 25.95 -9.53 14.18
N VAL A 429 25.18 -10.60 14.26
CA VAL A 429 23.78 -10.67 14.67
C VAL A 429 23.69 -11.54 15.91
N THR A 430 23.39 -10.92 17.05
CA THR A 430 23.37 -11.62 18.35
C THR A 430 21.97 -11.97 18.83
N ASP A 431 20.93 -11.26 18.35
CA ASP A 431 19.52 -11.49 18.66
C ASP A 431 18.58 -10.77 17.68
N ASN A 432 17.27 -10.92 17.90
CA ASN A 432 16.19 -10.32 17.11
C ASN A 432 16.09 -8.79 17.20
N SER A 433 16.89 -8.13 18.03
CA SER A 433 16.90 -6.67 18.21
C SER A 433 18.17 -6.01 17.66
N THR A 434 19.07 -6.81 17.08
CA THR A 434 20.37 -6.33 16.63
C THR A 434 20.22 -5.43 15.39
N THR A 435 20.49 -4.13 15.53
CA THR A 435 20.43 -3.12 14.45
C THR A 435 21.76 -3.03 13.67
N SER A 436 22.31 -4.17 13.23
CA SER A 436 23.61 -4.20 12.55
C SER A 436 23.48 -3.95 11.06
N SER A 437 24.47 -3.26 10.48
CA SER A 437 24.52 -2.93 9.06
C SER A 437 25.94 -2.80 8.53
N VAL A 438 26.07 -2.88 7.20
CA VAL A 438 27.23 -2.38 6.44
C VAL A 438 26.73 -1.30 5.48
N SER A 439 27.57 -0.28 5.26
CA SER A 439 27.23 0.86 4.41
C SER A 439 28.35 1.17 3.43
N PHE A 440 27.97 1.57 2.22
CA PHE A 440 28.86 1.90 1.13
C PHE A 440 28.41 3.22 0.51
N SER A 441 29.26 4.24 0.53
CA SER A 441 28.97 5.57 -0.02
C SER A 441 29.64 5.78 -1.38
N PHE A 442 29.00 6.58 -2.23
CA PHE A 442 29.54 7.09 -3.49
C PHE A 442 29.36 8.60 -3.57
N SER A 443 30.44 9.35 -3.72
CA SER A 443 30.37 10.79 -4.03
C SER A 443 30.08 11.00 -5.51
N VAL A 444 29.14 11.89 -5.81
CA VAL A 444 28.93 12.33 -7.20
C VAL A 444 29.78 13.58 -7.48
N ASP A 445 30.46 13.60 -8.63
CA ASP A 445 31.27 14.75 -9.06
C ASP A 445 30.42 15.84 -9.74
N GLU A 446 29.25 15.46 -10.23
CA GLU A 446 28.31 16.32 -10.94
C GLU A 446 26.87 16.03 -10.50
N LEU A 447 25.96 16.96 -10.80
CA LEU A 447 24.54 16.81 -10.48
C LEU A 447 23.99 15.55 -11.14
N THR A 448 23.55 14.61 -10.32
CA THR A 448 23.11 13.28 -10.73
C THR A 448 21.69 13.04 -10.26
N GLU A 449 20.83 12.55 -11.14
CA GLU A 449 19.48 12.13 -10.79
C GLU A 449 19.35 10.61 -10.96
N ILE A 450 18.87 9.92 -9.92
CA ILE A 450 18.50 8.51 -9.96
C ILE A 450 16.99 8.46 -10.19
N ILE A 451 16.53 7.91 -11.31
CA ILE A 451 15.10 7.92 -11.67
C ILE A 451 14.64 6.54 -12.13
N GLY A 452 13.79 5.89 -11.34
CA GLY A 452 13.16 4.62 -11.70
C GLY A 452 13.52 3.49 -10.75
N TYR A 453 13.40 2.27 -11.26
CA TYR A 453 13.67 1.03 -10.54
C TYR A 453 15.18 0.80 -10.38
N MET A 454 15.58 0.20 -9.26
CA MET A 454 16.97 -0.10 -8.96
C MET A 454 17.11 -1.55 -8.53
N LYS A 455 18.32 -2.09 -8.70
CA LYS A 455 18.65 -3.45 -8.27
C LYS A 455 19.92 -3.44 -7.45
N VAL A 456 19.98 -4.28 -6.44
CA VAL A 456 21.23 -4.64 -5.76
C VAL A 456 21.53 -6.11 -6.01
N LYS A 457 22.76 -6.41 -6.44
CA LYS A 457 23.32 -7.76 -6.48
C LYS A 457 24.35 -7.88 -5.36
N LEU A 458 24.20 -8.90 -4.53
CA LEU A 458 25.13 -9.20 -3.44
C LEU A 458 25.62 -10.65 -3.56
N TRP A 459 26.87 -10.88 -3.19
CA TRP A 459 27.41 -12.20 -2.87
C TRP A 459 27.49 -12.33 -1.36
N VAL A 460 26.72 -13.24 -0.80
CA VAL A 460 26.50 -13.33 0.65
C VAL A 460 26.86 -14.70 1.21
N GLU A 461 27.28 -14.71 2.47
CA GLU A 461 27.57 -15.91 3.25
C GLU A 461 27.06 -15.69 4.68
N ALA A 462 26.46 -16.73 5.25
CA ALA A 462 26.03 -16.76 6.66
C ALA A 462 26.89 -17.73 7.46
N VAL A 463 27.37 -17.29 8.64
CA VAL A 463 28.11 -18.11 9.59
C VAL A 463 27.33 -18.18 10.89
N GLY A 464 26.80 -19.36 11.25
CA GLY A 464 25.98 -19.53 12.46
C GLY A 464 24.47 -19.38 12.23
N SER A 465 24.05 -19.21 10.97
CA SER A 465 22.66 -19.33 10.50
C SER A 465 22.62 -20.08 9.16
N ASP A 466 21.46 -20.64 8.83
CA ASP A 466 21.12 -21.22 7.52
C ASP A 466 20.28 -20.26 6.66
N ASP A 467 20.11 -19.00 7.10
CA ASP A 467 19.40 -17.97 6.36
C ASP A 467 19.90 -16.56 6.71
N MET A 468 19.51 -15.58 5.89
CA MET A 468 19.74 -14.16 6.10
C MET A 468 18.48 -13.39 5.68
N ASP A 469 17.92 -12.63 6.61
CA ASP A 469 16.84 -11.68 6.37
C ASP A 469 17.47 -10.27 6.27
N LEU A 470 17.54 -9.74 5.05
CA LEU A 470 18.20 -8.48 4.71
C LEU A 470 17.19 -7.37 4.41
N ASP A 471 17.44 -6.20 4.99
CA ASP A 471 16.82 -4.92 4.59
C ASP A 471 17.89 -4.06 3.89
N ILE A 472 17.53 -3.47 2.76
CA ILE A 472 18.44 -2.76 1.87
C ILE A 472 17.84 -1.40 1.54
N ALA A 473 18.61 -0.34 1.75
CA ALA A 473 18.19 1.02 1.45
C ALA A 473 19.21 1.73 0.56
N ILE A 474 18.69 2.49 -0.41
CA ILE A 474 19.43 3.55 -1.12
C ILE A 474 18.93 4.90 -0.61
N GLN A 475 19.84 5.69 -0.08
CA GLN A 475 19.60 6.99 0.52
C GLN A 475 20.53 8.05 -0.08
N LYS A 476 20.15 9.31 0.12
CA LYS A 476 21.04 10.46 -0.06
C LYS A 476 21.53 10.95 1.30
N THR A 477 22.81 11.32 1.37
CA THR A 477 23.37 12.02 2.53
C THR A 477 23.90 13.39 2.16
N ASP A 478 24.01 14.26 3.14
CA ASP A 478 24.81 15.48 3.03
C ASP A 478 26.32 15.15 2.93
N ALA A 479 27.15 16.20 2.82
CA ALA A 479 28.61 16.10 2.73
C ALA A 479 29.30 15.57 4.00
N ASP A 480 28.59 15.58 5.14
CA ASP A 480 29.08 15.06 6.42
C ASP A 480 28.62 13.60 6.65
N GLY A 481 27.83 13.04 5.72
CA GLY A 481 27.32 11.68 5.78
C GLY A 481 26.00 11.52 6.56
N ASN A 482 25.29 12.62 6.87
CA ASN A 482 23.99 12.55 7.54
C ASN A 482 22.88 12.26 6.53
N VAL A 483 22.01 11.30 6.85
CA VAL A 483 20.84 10.96 6.04
C VAL A 483 19.74 12.01 6.22
N TYR A 484 19.03 12.33 5.14
CA TYR A 484 17.86 13.20 5.20
C TYR A 484 16.60 12.46 5.66
N GLU A 485 15.89 13.05 6.62
CA GLU A 485 14.58 12.59 7.08
C GLU A 485 13.45 13.16 6.20
N SER A 486 12.34 12.43 6.11
CA SER A 486 11.12 12.93 5.48
C SER A 486 10.54 14.10 6.27
N ALA A 487 10.10 15.13 5.56
CA ALA A 487 9.40 16.27 6.15
C ALA A 487 7.89 15.99 6.37
N SER A 488 7.37 14.83 5.97
CA SER A 488 5.94 14.50 6.10
C SER A 488 5.56 14.17 7.54
N SER A 489 4.71 14.98 8.18
CA SER A 489 4.25 14.75 9.57
C SER A 489 3.26 13.58 9.73
N ALA A 490 2.76 13.02 8.62
CA ALA A 490 1.73 11.98 8.60
C ALA A 490 2.26 10.54 8.72
N GLU A 491 3.52 10.32 8.32
CA GLU A 491 4.19 9.03 8.42
C GLU A 491 5.43 9.27 9.26
N SER A 492 5.45 8.71 10.47
CA SER A 492 6.51 8.89 11.48
C SER A 492 7.90 9.01 10.85
N SER A 493 8.67 10.06 11.21
CA SER A 493 10.05 10.38 10.81
C SER A 493 10.84 9.24 10.14
N SER A 494 10.54 8.95 8.87
CA SER A 494 11.19 7.90 8.11
C SER A 494 12.22 8.55 7.19
N THR A 495 13.37 7.92 7.05
CA THR A 495 14.40 8.39 6.11
C THR A 495 13.91 8.25 4.68
N ILE A 496 14.14 9.26 3.84
CA ILE A 496 13.81 9.17 2.42
C ILE A 496 14.71 8.13 1.77
N SER A 497 14.13 7.01 1.32
CA SER A 497 14.89 5.90 0.77
C SER A 497 14.11 5.09 -0.26
N ALA A 498 14.84 4.53 -1.22
CA ALA A 498 14.35 3.38 -1.97
C ALA A 498 14.75 2.11 -1.22
N SER A 499 13.78 1.26 -0.91
CA SER A 499 13.97 0.08 -0.07
C SER A 499 13.73 -1.23 -0.81
N GLY A 500 14.44 -2.28 -0.39
CA GLY A 500 14.27 -3.65 -0.83
C GLY A 500 14.56 -4.61 0.31
N LYS A 501 13.95 -5.79 0.27
CA LYS A 501 13.95 -6.77 1.34
C LYS A 501 14.13 -8.16 0.75
N ILE A 502 14.89 -9.03 1.40
CA ILE A 502 15.04 -10.43 0.95
C ILE A 502 15.39 -11.40 2.08
N ARG A 503 14.67 -12.50 2.16
CA ARG A 503 15.09 -13.74 2.80
C ARG A 503 15.95 -14.51 1.80
N VAL A 504 17.24 -14.65 2.06
CA VAL A 504 18.20 -15.14 1.06
C VAL A 504 17.92 -16.59 0.68
N SER A 505 17.36 -17.43 1.56
CA SER A 505 16.90 -18.77 1.18
C SER A 505 15.80 -18.74 0.09
N MET A 506 15.06 -17.65 -0.06
CA MET A 506 14.03 -17.45 -1.09
C MET A 506 14.52 -16.70 -2.34
N ARG A 507 15.83 -16.60 -2.57
CA ARG A 507 16.47 -15.87 -3.68
C ARG A 507 16.13 -16.32 -5.11
N ALA A 508 15.42 -17.42 -5.30
CA ALA A 508 15.15 -17.99 -6.62
C ALA A 508 14.32 -17.05 -7.50
N LEU A 509 14.86 -16.67 -8.66
CA LEU A 509 14.23 -15.77 -9.62
C LEU A 509 13.25 -16.51 -10.54
N ASP A 510 12.18 -15.81 -10.94
CA ASP A 510 11.46 -16.07 -12.17
C ASP A 510 12.18 -15.32 -13.30
N GLU A 511 12.99 -16.04 -14.07
CA GLU A 511 13.80 -15.48 -15.16
C GLU A 511 12.95 -14.87 -16.29
N ALA A 512 11.69 -15.30 -16.44
CA ALA A 512 10.82 -14.79 -17.49
C ALA A 512 10.21 -13.42 -17.13
N LYS A 513 10.04 -13.15 -15.83
CA LYS A 513 9.52 -11.88 -15.31
C LYS A 513 10.60 -10.90 -14.89
N SER A 514 11.80 -11.39 -14.57
CA SER A 514 12.90 -10.56 -14.13
C SER A 514 13.38 -9.62 -15.24
N THR A 515 13.65 -8.36 -14.87
CA THR A 515 14.29 -7.38 -15.76
C THR A 515 15.65 -6.98 -15.20
N ALA A 516 16.42 -6.19 -15.96
CA ALA A 516 17.73 -5.72 -15.52
C ALA A 516 17.68 -4.96 -14.18
N PHE A 517 16.62 -4.15 -13.98
CA PHE A 517 16.43 -3.28 -12.81
C PHE A 517 15.42 -3.82 -11.79
N GLU A 518 14.63 -4.82 -12.15
CA GLU A 518 13.60 -5.38 -11.28
C GLU A 518 13.69 -6.92 -11.32
N PRO A 519 14.57 -7.54 -10.51
CA PRO A 519 14.57 -8.99 -10.34
C PRO A 519 13.24 -9.42 -9.73
N TYR A 520 12.67 -10.51 -10.22
CA TYR A 520 11.39 -11.01 -9.75
C TYR A 520 11.59 -12.35 -9.05
N GLN A 521 11.47 -12.38 -7.73
CA GLN A 521 11.60 -13.61 -6.95
C GLN A 521 10.33 -14.47 -7.11
N SER A 522 10.52 -15.76 -7.33
CA SER A 522 9.42 -16.72 -7.52
C SER A 522 8.64 -16.98 -6.24
N PHE A 523 9.34 -17.02 -5.09
CA PHE A 523 8.79 -17.34 -3.77
C PHE A 523 8.02 -18.67 -3.71
N THR A 524 8.43 -19.65 -4.51
CA THR A 524 7.79 -20.98 -4.58
C THR A 524 8.41 -22.03 -3.63
N GLY A 525 9.49 -21.67 -2.93
CA GLY A 525 10.19 -22.52 -1.98
C GLY A 525 11.44 -21.84 -1.40
N GLU A 526 12.18 -22.59 -0.59
CA GLU A 526 13.43 -22.15 0.05
C GLU A 526 14.60 -23.06 -0.36
N ASP A 527 15.78 -22.45 -0.48
CA ASP A 527 17.09 -23.08 -0.66
C ASP A 527 18.04 -22.57 0.45
N PRO A 528 18.03 -23.21 1.64
CA PRO A 528 18.80 -22.77 2.81
C PRO A 528 20.29 -22.62 2.55
N LEU A 529 20.93 -21.69 3.27
CA LEU A 529 22.35 -21.41 3.16
C LEU A 529 23.18 -22.48 3.87
N VAL A 530 24.26 -22.89 3.21
CA VAL A 530 25.26 -23.78 3.79
C VAL A 530 26.46 -22.96 4.24
N GLN A 531 26.85 -23.11 5.51
CA GLN A 531 28.01 -22.41 6.07
C GLN A 531 29.27 -22.68 5.24
N GLY A 532 30.01 -21.61 4.90
CA GLY A 532 31.21 -21.65 4.07
C GLY A 532 30.98 -21.57 2.56
N GLU A 533 29.71 -21.55 2.12
CA GLU A 533 29.34 -21.33 0.71
C GLU A 533 28.89 -19.88 0.50
N VAL A 534 29.20 -19.32 -0.67
CA VAL A 534 28.84 -17.94 -1.05
C VAL A 534 27.76 -17.96 -2.12
N TYR A 535 26.67 -17.24 -1.88
CA TYR A 535 25.48 -17.26 -2.74
C TYR A 535 25.26 -15.88 -3.40
N PRO A 536 24.92 -15.83 -4.69
CA PRO A 536 24.45 -14.60 -5.31
C PRO A 536 22.97 -14.37 -4.95
N VAL A 537 22.62 -13.13 -4.62
CA VAL A 537 21.24 -12.68 -4.43
C VAL A 537 21.03 -11.37 -5.18
N GLU A 538 19.90 -11.26 -5.86
CA GLU A 538 19.45 -10.03 -6.52
C GLU A 538 18.19 -9.54 -5.82
N VAL A 539 18.15 -8.24 -5.51
CA VAL A 539 17.05 -7.60 -4.76
C VAL A 539 16.57 -6.39 -5.54
N ALA A 540 15.27 -6.33 -5.78
CA ALA A 540 14.61 -5.16 -6.35
C ALA A 540 14.46 -4.10 -5.27
N LEU A 541 14.88 -2.88 -5.55
CA LEU A 541 14.55 -1.72 -4.74
C LEU A 541 13.34 -1.03 -5.37
N TRP A 542 12.44 -0.55 -4.52
CA TRP A 542 11.29 0.22 -4.97
C TRP A 542 11.70 1.46 -5.75
N PRO A 543 10.90 1.88 -6.74
CA PRO A 543 11.28 2.99 -7.60
C PRO A 543 11.34 4.32 -6.85
N MET A 544 12.25 5.18 -7.27
CA MET A 544 12.41 6.54 -6.73
C MET A 544 12.90 7.50 -7.81
N ALA A 545 12.62 8.80 -7.64
CA ALA A 545 13.33 9.87 -8.34
C ALA A 545 14.03 10.78 -7.32
N LEU A 546 15.37 10.75 -7.30
CA LEU A 546 16.20 11.40 -6.30
C LEU A 546 17.33 12.17 -6.96
N ARG A 547 17.52 13.43 -6.57
CA ARG A 547 18.62 14.31 -7.00
C ARG A 547 19.74 14.35 -5.97
N VAL A 548 20.97 14.18 -6.45
CA VAL A 548 22.21 14.19 -5.66
C VAL A 548 23.15 15.24 -6.25
N HIS A 549 23.53 16.23 -5.44
CA HIS A 549 24.40 17.34 -5.82
C HIS A 549 25.87 17.00 -5.62
N PRO A 550 26.80 17.73 -6.27
CA PRO A 550 28.23 17.59 -5.99
C PRO A 550 28.54 17.73 -4.50
N ASN A 551 29.40 16.85 -3.98
CA ASN A 551 29.76 16.69 -2.56
C ASN A 551 28.67 16.07 -1.66
N GLU A 552 27.51 15.68 -2.20
CA GLU A 552 26.59 14.78 -1.52
C GLU A 552 26.88 13.33 -1.93
N HIS A 553 26.32 12.37 -1.19
CA HIS A 553 26.60 10.96 -1.42
C HIS A 553 25.35 10.14 -1.69
N ILE A 554 25.50 9.16 -2.57
CA ILE A 554 24.61 8.00 -2.66
C ILE A 554 25.07 7.01 -1.60
N LEU A 555 24.18 6.61 -0.70
CA LEU A 555 24.46 5.66 0.37
C LEU A 555 23.67 4.37 0.12
N LEU A 556 24.39 3.25 -0.02
CA LEU A 556 23.82 1.91 0.07
C LEU A 556 24.02 1.40 1.49
N THR A 557 22.94 1.03 2.17
CA THR A 557 22.98 0.34 3.45
C THR A 557 22.36 -1.04 3.30
N VAL A 558 23.07 -2.06 3.79
CA VAL A 558 22.56 -3.43 3.93
C VAL A 558 22.54 -3.77 5.41
N SER A 559 21.35 -3.92 5.97
CA SER A 559 21.12 -4.17 7.39
C SER A 559 20.40 -5.49 7.62
N VAL A 560 20.43 -5.91 8.88
CA VAL A 560 19.55 -6.94 9.42
C VAL A 560 18.09 -6.46 9.27
N ASP A 561 17.22 -7.26 8.67
CA ASP A 561 15.78 -7.04 8.77
C ASP A 561 15.31 -7.35 10.20
N ILE A 562 14.60 -6.40 10.80
CA ILE A 562 14.02 -6.53 12.14
C ILE A 562 12.54 -6.89 11.98
N PRO A 563 12.10 -8.06 12.45
CA PRO A 563 10.71 -8.44 12.37
C PRO A 563 9.82 -7.43 13.11
N VAL A 564 8.79 -6.96 12.41
CA VAL A 564 7.80 -6.05 13.00
C VAL A 564 6.80 -6.88 13.81
N SER A 565 6.47 -6.42 15.02
CA SER A 565 5.48 -7.04 15.90
C SER A 565 4.13 -7.22 15.19
N ALA A 566 3.43 -8.33 15.41
CA ALA A 566 2.02 -8.47 14.98
C ALA A 566 1.06 -7.58 15.80
N ASP A 567 1.57 -7.03 16.91
CA ASP A 567 0.92 -6.05 17.76
C ASP A 567 1.58 -4.69 17.57
N ILE A 568 1.16 -3.96 16.52
CA ILE A 568 1.53 -2.55 16.27
C ILE A 568 0.38 -1.61 16.61
N ASP A 569 0.76 -0.39 16.93
CA ASP A 569 -0.13 0.77 17.06
C ASP A 569 0.34 1.83 16.06
N SER A 570 -0.35 1.96 14.91
CA SER A 570 -0.07 3.02 13.93
C SER A 570 -0.85 4.31 14.22
N GLY A 571 -1.29 4.49 15.46
CA GLY A 571 -1.93 5.70 15.96
C GLY A 571 -3.44 5.69 15.83
N PHE A 572 -4.05 4.74 15.09
CA PHE A 572 -5.49 4.70 14.83
C PHE A 572 -6.31 4.60 16.13
N GLY A 573 -6.94 5.72 16.52
CA GLY A 573 -7.83 5.82 17.70
C GLY A 573 -7.29 6.76 18.79
N THR A 574 -6.18 7.45 18.53
CA THR A 574 -5.64 8.48 19.42
C THR A 574 -6.29 9.84 19.14
N ALA A 575 -6.60 10.63 20.18
CA ALA A 575 -7.16 11.97 20.03
C ALA A 575 -6.38 12.98 20.87
N GLN A 576 -6.12 14.15 20.30
CA GLN A 576 -5.53 15.29 21.02
C GLN A 576 -6.64 16.11 21.68
N VAL A 577 -6.57 16.33 23.01
CA VAL A 577 -7.49 17.23 23.72
C VAL A 577 -6.80 18.58 23.93
N PRO A 578 -7.32 19.69 23.38
CA PRO A 578 -6.75 21.00 23.61
C PRO A 578 -6.97 21.40 25.08
N ILE A 579 -5.88 21.69 25.78
CA ILE A 579 -5.96 22.24 27.14
C ILE A 579 -6.16 23.75 27.03
N PRO A 580 -7.26 24.31 27.58
CA PRO A 580 -7.48 25.75 27.54
C PRO A 580 -6.36 26.47 28.29
N ALA A 581 -5.77 27.48 27.66
CA ALA A 581 -4.73 28.32 28.27
C ALA A 581 -5.17 29.01 29.58
N SER A 582 -6.48 29.05 29.86
CA SER A 582 -7.08 29.74 31.01
C SER A 582 -7.50 28.82 32.17
N GLY A 583 -7.13 27.54 32.17
CA GLY A 583 -7.75 26.55 33.07
C GLY A 583 -6.87 25.83 34.11
N GLY A 584 -5.54 25.96 34.12
CA GLY A 584 -4.70 25.16 35.03
C GLY A 584 -3.35 25.80 35.37
N THR A 585 -2.99 25.79 36.65
CA THR A 585 -1.68 26.22 37.17
C THR A 585 -0.58 25.26 36.72
N PHE A 586 0.18 25.65 35.69
CA PHE A 586 1.48 25.05 35.38
C PHE A 586 2.58 26.08 35.57
N LEU A 587 3.70 25.68 36.18
CA LEU A 587 4.85 26.55 36.37
C LEU A 587 5.57 26.75 35.02
N PRO A 588 5.88 28.00 34.62
CA PRO A 588 6.67 28.27 33.42
C PRO A 588 8.02 27.54 33.47
N GLY A 589 8.34 26.78 32.41
CA GLY A 589 9.60 26.02 32.29
C GLY A 589 9.53 24.56 32.76
N THR A 590 8.34 24.04 33.09
CA THR A 590 8.13 22.61 33.39
C THR A 590 7.42 21.94 32.23
N ASN A 591 7.98 20.86 31.67
CA ASN A 591 7.25 19.95 30.78
C ASN A 591 6.17 19.26 31.62
N ALA A 592 4.90 19.59 31.37
CA ALA A 592 3.77 18.87 31.93
C ALA A 592 3.28 17.86 30.88
N THR A 593 3.52 16.59 31.12
CA THR A 593 2.90 15.52 30.33
C THR A 593 1.51 15.27 30.90
N ILE A 594 0.47 15.37 30.07
CA ILE A 594 -0.89 14.97 30.45
C ILE A 594 -1.27 13.80 29.55
N GLU A 595 -1.35 12.61 30.14
CA GLU A 595 -2.08 11.49 29.56
C GLU A 595 -3.58 11.70 29.84
N LEU A 596 -4.35 12.00 28.81
CA LEU A 596 -5.80 11.98 28.89
C LEU A 596 -6.27 10.57 28.53
N GLY A 597 -6.96 9.94 29.48
CA GLY A 597 -7.45 8.58 29.34
C GLY A 597 -8.33 8.39 28.10
N GLY A 598 -7.81 7.61 27.17
CA GLY A 598 -8.52 6.82 26.16
C GLY A 598 -7.87 5.44 26.15
N CYS A 599 -8.58 4.41 25.71
CA CYS A 599 -7.93 3.13 25.47
C CYS A 599 -6.84 3.30 24.41
N THR A 600 -5.59 2.93 24.70
CA THR A 600 -4.58 2.70 23.65
C THR A 600 -5.04 1.57 22.71
N ASP A 601 -5.97 0.75 23.18
CA ASP A 601 -6.58 -0.35 22.45
C ASP A 601 -8.10 -0.30 22.61
N CYS A 602 -8.77 0.43 21.72
CA CYS A 602 -10.23 0.53 21.70
C CYS A 602 -10.92 -0.64 21.00
N ASN A 603 -10.16 -1.67 20.63
CA ASN A 603 -10.71 -2.90 20.13
C ASN A 603 -11.29 -3.70 21.31
N PRO A 604 -12.45 -4.34 21.13
CA PRO A 604 -12.93 -5.31 22.11
C PRO A 604 -11.88 -6.39 22.39
N PRO A 605 -11.70 -6.87 23.64
CA PRO A 605 -10.64 -7.84 23.97
C PRO A 605 -10.64 -9.13 23.13
N TYR A 606 -11.81 -9.59 22.66
CA TYR A 606 -11.90 -10.76 21.78
C TYR A 606 -11.32 -10.50 20.39
N VAL A 607 -11.30 -9.25 19.92
CA VAL A 607 -10.68 -8.89 18.64
C VAL A 607 -9.17 -9.10 18.74
N ASN A 608 -8.52 -8.58 19.78
CA ASN A 608 -7.07 -8.74 19.97
C ASN A 608 -6.66 -10.17 20.33
N ALA A 609 -7.52 -10.93 21.01
CA ALA A 609 -7.24 -12.34 21.32
C ALA A 609 -7.10 -13.25 20.08
N GLN A 610 -7.47 -12.76 18.89
CA GLN A 610 -7.39 -13.51 17.63
C GLN A 610 -6.08 -13.26 16.84
N ARG A 611 -5.27 -12.28 17.27
CA ARG A 611 -4.01 -11.90 16.61
C ARG A 611 -3.07 -13.10 16.48
N VAL A 612 -2.33 -13.15 15.39
CA VAL A 612 -1.21 -14.10 15.22
C VAL A 612 -0.01 -13.71 16.08
N GLU A 613 0.88 -14.67 16.31
CA GLU A 613 2.16 -14.39 16.98
C GLU A 613 3.04 -13.49 16.11
N SER A 614 3.86 -12.66 16.77
CA SER A 614 4.85 -11.84 16.09
C SER A 614 5.91 -12.70 15.39
N PRO A 615 6.36 -12.31 14.20
CA PRO A 615 7.39 -13.04 13.47
C PRO A 615 8.72 -13.05 14.26
N VAL A 616 9.48 -14.13 14.08
CA VAL A 616 10.80 -14.31 14.68
C VAL A 616 11.84 -14.24 13.56
N SER A 617 12.92 -13.49 13.80
CA SER A 617 14.01 -13.37 12.82
C SER A 617 14.72 -14.70 12.65
N ARG A 618 15.18 -15.00 11.42
CA ARG A 618 16.13 -16.09 11.17
C ARG A 618 17.58 -15.62 11.21
N ASN A 619 17.81 -14.32 11.44
CA ASN A 619 19.14 -13.75 11.52
C ASN A 619 19.87 -14.23 12.78
N ASN A 620 21.08 -14.75 12.60
CA ASN A 620 21.94 -15.19 13.69
C ASN A 620 23.40 -15.30 13.23
N GLY A 621 24.34 -15.11 14.15
CA GLY A 621 25.77 -15.24 13.86
C GLY A 621 26.29 -14.12 12.95
N THR A 622 27.23 -14.43 12.06
CA THR A 622 27.89 -13.44 11.21
C THR A 622 27.30 -13.44 9.80
N HIS A 623 26.89 -12.27 9.32
CA HIS A 623 26.55 -12.06 7.91
C HIS A 623 27.76 -11.45 7.18
N ILE A 624 28.15 -12.04 6.07
CA ILE A 624 29.34 -11.65 5.28
C ILE A 624 28.92 -11.27 3.87
N PHE A 625 29.41 -10.13 3.40
CA PHE A 625 29.17 -9.59 2.07
C PHE A 625 30.48 -9.55 1.29
N HIS A 626 30.59 -10.39 0.26
CA HIS A 626 31.77 -10.55 -0.57
C HIS A 626 31.73 -9.61 -1.78
N PHE A 627 32.87 -9.06 -2.16
CA PHE A 627 32.99 -8.18 -3.33
C PHE A 627 34.41 -8.18 -3.92
N GLY A 628 34.52 -7.75 -5.18
CA GLY A 628 35.76 -7.74 -5.95
C GLY A 628 36.14 -9.12 -6.53
N GLY A 629 37.03 -9.13 -7.50
CA GLY A 629 37.43 -10.34 -8.23
C GLY A 629 36.24 -10.99 -8.92
N LYS A 630 35.89 -12.21 -8.51
CA LYS A 630 34.72 -12.95 -9.04
C LYS A 630 33.38 -12.53 -8.40
N TYR A 631 33.40 -11.80 -7.28
CA TYR A 631 32.22 -11.38 -6.55
C TYR A 631 31.82 -9.97 -7.00
N ASP A 632 31.02 -9.90 -8.06
CA ASP A 632 30.55 -8.66 -8.68
C ASP A 632 29.37 -8.00 -7.93
N SER A 633 29.45 -7.90 -6.59
CA SER A 633 28.42 -7.22 -5.80
C SER A 633 28.34 -5.74 -6.20
N HIS A 634 27.14 -5.26 -6.54
CA HIS A 634 26.93 -3.89 -7.02
C HIS A 634 25.48 -3.42 -6.82
N VAL A 635 25.29 -2.11 -6.80
CA VAL A 635 24.00 -1.49 -7.07
C VAL A 635 23.93 -1.04 -8.53
N LEU A 636 22.81 -1.30 -9.20
CA LEU A 636 22.51 -0.86 -10.55
C LEU A 636 21.51 0.30 -10.49
N LEU A 637 21.93 1.46 -10.96
CA LEU A 637 21.17 2.71 -10.90
C LEU A 637 20.78 3.23 -12.29
N PRO A 638 19.54 3.70 -12.49
CA PRO A 638 19.13 4.40 -13.71
C PRO A 638 19.41 5.91 -13.56
N LEU A 639 20.50 6.37 -14.19
CA LEU A 639 20.99 7.73 -14.02
C LEU A 639 20.60 8.67 -15.16
N ASN A 640 20.21 9.88 -14.81
CA ASN A 640 20.25 11.05 -15.67
C ASN A 640 21.37 11.96 -15.18
N VAL A 641 22.36 12.22 -16.04
CA VAL A 641 23.51 13.05 -15.73
C VAL A 641 23.37 14.35 -16.52
N THR A 642 23.03 15.44 -15.83
CA THR A 642 22.93 16.77 -16.45
C THR A 642 24.34 17.31 -16.71
N GLY A 643 24.93 16.90 -17.83
CA GLY A 643 26.31 17.23 -18.21
C GLY A 643 26.69 16.82 -19.64
N SER A 644 25.97 15.87 -20.26
CA SER A 644 26.08 15.61 -21.70
C SER A 644 24.92 16.29 -22.43
N SER A 645 25.25 17.40 -23.10
CA SER A 645 24.38 18.13 -24.01
C SER A 645 23.50 17.24 -24.89
N GLN A 646 22.18 17.41 -24.81
CA GLN A 646 21.31 17.34 -26.00
C GLN A 646 20.65 18.69 -26.23
#